data_AF-C5T0V7-F1
#
_entry.id   AF-C5T0V7-F1
#
_cell.length_a   1.000
_cell.length_b   1.000
_cell.length_c   1.000
_cell.angle_alpha   90.00
_cell.angle_beta   90.00
_cell.angle_gamma   90.00
#
_symmetry.space_group_name_H-M   'P 1'
#
loop_
_entity.id
_entity.type
_entity.pdbx_description
1 polymer ?
#
loop_
_entity_poly.entity_id
_entity_poly.type
_entity_poly.pdbx_seq_one_letter_code
_entity_poly.pdbx_strand_id
1 'polypeptide(L)'
;MLLPCLKLLSRGKLTVLLFHKVPARLDPMVRAEFDLAAFERLLASITKLFRIIPLVEASRALRAGNLPGRAACITFDGGYADWLHGVIPVLEKYAVHATFFIASGQLAGRPMWSERTLHAVRSAPAELQDIALSDAASPRVDFGSLDAKTEALIRLDRFLKFQNPKRREELLQELEGLAGTTLGDVPHMSVADLRAIHAKGFDIGGHSVDLPILTRCSVEQARHEIGACKDHLESLIGARVAAFSYPNGLPTEDFNEEHVKLVEQCGYEVAVTSHRGTANEQSSVFQIPRHTPTGNAGPRWEFQLARSLIEPHRQIAVPEDGLRRVLMVAFHFPPQAGSSGVLRTLNFVKHLPSGQWSPVVLTASSSAYEEQRNDLISSVPPNTPILRALALDAARHLSIAKKYPGVLALPDRWSTWWFAAVFKGLKAVRQYRPAVIWSTYPISSAHMIAATISRLTGLPWVADFRDPMVSASSPAPGMQRQVMTWLEARVLHRAAACVFTTERAAKEYARRYPLEAHKCKVIANGYDETVFAGVTPARSGLERRTLFMLHSGLIYPRDRDPSTFFAAVQGLIDDGSLDREHLQIRFRAPKHGAEVSDSAAKHGLSDVVEISPPIPYDEAIAEMLGADLLLVFQGSNFNAQIPAKVYEYLRAQSPLLAVLDPAGDTAGQLRPFDGVFLGDMASSDDIRRALLQWLAIRKLHGGGIPPRSLDSVRVFSREAQAERLCEMLNAHASPATNEAAERIA
;
A
#
# COMPACT_ATOMS: atom_id res chain seq x y z
N MET A 1 -42.68 9.80 5.67
CA MET A 1 -42.21 8.81 4.68
C MET A 1 -40.91 8.10 5.07
N LEU A 2 -40.03 8.66 5.91
CA LEU A 2 -38.71 8.05 6.18
C LEU A 2 -38.66 6.88 7.17
N LEU A 3 -39.61 6.75 8.12
CA LEU A 3 -39.53 5.71 9.16
C LEU A 3 -39.38 4.27 8.63
N PRO A 4 -40.13 3.83 7.59
CA PRO A 4 -39.97 2.48 7.03
C PRO A 4 -38.60 2.26 6.39
N CYS A 5 -38.12 3.24 5.60
CA CYS A 5 -36.80 3.18 4.96
C CYS A 5 -35.66 3.21 5.99
N LEU A 6 -35.80 4.00 7.06
CA LEU A 6 -34.81 4.11 8.13
C LEU A 6 -34.63 2.77 8.85
N LYS A 7 -35.73 2.05 9.12
CA LYS A 7 -35.69 0.73 9.78
C LYS A 7 -34.91 -0.31 8.97
N LEU A 8 -35.02 -0.25 7.64
CA LEU A 8 -34.25 -1.12 6.75
C LEU A 8 -32.77 -0.70 6.68
N LEU A 9 -32.51 0.61 6.51
CA LEU A 9 -31.17 1.16 6.32
C LEU A 9 -30.28 1.15 7.57
N SER A 10 -30.88 1.16 8.77
CA SER A 10 -30.21 1.18 10.08
C SER A 10 -30.04 -0.20 10.72
N ARG A 11 -30.49 -1.29 10.07
CA ARG A 11 -30.35 -2.64 10.63
C ARG A 11 -28.88 -3.01 10.78
N GLY A 12 -28.49 -3.43 11.99
CA GLY A 12 -27.10 -3.80 12.32
C GLY A 12 -26.12 -2.63 12.32
N LYS A 13 -26.62 -1.38 12.36
CA LYS A 13 -25.80 -0.18 12.37
C LYS A 13 -26.02 0.64 13.62
N LEU A 14 -24.94 1.25 14.12
CA LEU A 14 -24.93 2.19 15.22
C LEU A 14 -24.70 3.61 14.68
N THR A 15 -25.62 4.51 14.99
CA THR A 15 -25.49 5.94 14.72
C THR A 15 -24.99 6.66 15.97
N VAL A 16 -23.90 7.41 15.90
CA VAL A 16 -23.44 8.22 17.03
C VAL A 16 -23.53 9.70 16.64
N LEU A 17 -24.23 10.49 17.45
CA LEU A 17 -24.45 11.91 17.20
C LEU A 17 -23.47 12.75 18.02
N LEU A 18 -22.77 13.66 17.36
CA LEU A 18 -21.79 14.56 17.98
C LEU A 18 -22.38 15.96 18.14
N PHE A 19 -22.28 16.48 19.36
CA PHE A 19 -22.59 17.85 19.72
C PHE A 19 -21.38 18.49 20.43
N HIS A 20 -21.27 19.81 20.38
CA HIS A 20 -20.25 20.55 21.12
C HIS A 20 -20.95 21.53 22.07
N LYS A 21 -20.83 22.83 21.80
CA LYS A 21 -21.47 23.90 22.57
C LYS A 21 -22.94 24.04 22.15
N VAL A 22 -23.84 24.14 23.14
CA VAL A 22 -25.28 24.36 22.94
C VAL A 22 -25.72 25.54 23.81
N PRO A 23 -25.44 26.77 23.38
CA PRO A 23 -25.71 27.95 24.19
C PRO A 23 -27.21 28.22 24.31
N ALA A 24 -27.61 28.99 25.32
CA ALA A 24 -29.02 29.41 25.49
C ALA A 24 -29.54 30.21 24.28
N ARG A 25 -28.67 30.97 23.62
CA ARG A 25 -28.92 31.70 22.37
C ARG A 25 -27.67 31.65 21.50
N LEU A 26 -27.87 31.62 20.18
CA LEU A 26 -26.75 31.71 19.24
C LEU A 26 -26.06 33.07 19.35
N ASP A 27 -24.73 33.04 19.22
CA ASP A 27 -23.84 34.20 19.24
C ASP A 27 -23.02 34.16 17.94
N PRO A 28 -22.95 35.27 17.16
CA PRO A 28 -22.26 35.29 15.87
C PRO A 28 -20.79 34.84 15.89
N MET A 29 -20.08 35.04 17.01
CA MET A 29 -18.69 34.63 17.15
C MET A 29 -18.56 33.19 17.67
N VAL A 30 -19.60 32.63 18.28
CA VAL A 30 -19.56 31.28 18.84
C VAL A 30 -20.00 30.29 17.78
N ARG A 31 -19.09 29.39 17.43
CA ARG A 31 -19.40 28.28 16.52
C ARG A 31 -20.24 27.22 17.26
N ALA A 32 -21.56 27.40 17.23
CA ALA A 32 -22.54 26.45 17.72
C ALA A 32 -23.57 26.15 16.63
N GLU A 33 -23.88 24.87 16.41
CA GLU A 33 -24.88 24.45 15.42
C GLU A 33 -26.30 24.74 15.88
N PHE A 34 -26.54 24.77 17.19
CA PHE A 34 -27.86 24.87 17.81
C PHE A 34 -27.81 25.76 19.05
N ASP A 35 -28.83 26.60 19.22
CA ASP A 35 -29.21 27.05 20.56
C ASP A 35 -29.98 25.94 21.29
N LEU A 36 -30.21 26.14 22.59
CA LEU A 36 -30.89 25.17 23.43
C LEU A 36 -32.29 24.80 22.92
N ALA A 37 -33.04 25.76 22.40
CA ALA A 37 -34.38 25.53 21.87
C ALA A 37 -34.36 24.69 20.57
N ALA A 38 -33.39 24.93 19.69
CA ALA A 38 -33.18 24.16 18.46
C ALA A 38 -32.68 22.75 18.76
N PHE A 39 -31.77 22.61 19.73
CA PHE A 39 -31.30 21.32 20.22
C PHE A 39 -32.46 20.49 20.77
N GLU A 40 -33.33 21.07 21.59
CA GLU A 40 -34.50 20.38 22.12
C GLU A 40 -35.44 19.87 21.01
N ARG A 41 -35.73 20.70 20.00
CA ARG A 41 -36.54 20.29 18.84
C ARG A 41 -35.91 19.14 18.06
N LEU A 42 -34.59 19.16 17.90
CA LEU A 42 -33.85 18.07 17.26
C LEU A 42 -33.91 16.79 18.10
N LEU A 43 -33.70 16.89 19.41
CA LEU A 43 -33.76 15.75 20.33
C LEU A 43 -35.13 15.07 20.32
N ALA A 44 -36.21 15.86 20.31
CA ALA A 44 -37.57 15.36 20.16
C ALA A 44 -37.81 14.61 18.83
N SER A 45 -37.07 14.93 17.77
CA SER A 45 -37.09 14.20 16.51
C SER A 45 -36.26 12.91 16.59
N ILE A 46 -35.07 12.98 17.18
CA ILE A 46 -34.16 11.85 17.38
C ILE A 46 -34.84 10.73 18.17
N THR A 47 -35.51 11.04 19.28
CA THR A 47 -36.19 10.05 20.15
C THR A 47 -37.35 9.33 19.46
N LYS A 48 -37.95 9.92 18.41
CA LYS A 48 -38.97 9.26 17.58
C LYS A 48 -38.36 8.29 16.57
N LEU A 49 -37.12 8.55 16.14
CA LEU A 49 -36.44 7.82 15.07
C LEU A 49 -35.54 6.70 15.60
N PHE A 50 -34.87 6.92 16.72
CA PHE A 50 -33.83 6.05 17.25
C PHE A 50 -34.14 5.52 18.65
N ARG A 51 -33.58 4.35 18.95
CA ARG A 51 -33.45 3.84 20.31
C ARG A 51 -32.11 4.32 20.85
N ILE A 52 -32.14 5.27 21.77
CA ILE A 52 -30.93 5.80 22.41
C ILE A 52 -30.43 4.80 23.45
N ILE A 53 -29.14 4.47 23.38
CA ILE A 53 -28.46 3.57 24.31
C ILE A 53 -27.09 4.14 24.71
N PRO A 54 -26.56 3.82 25.91
CA PRO A 54 -25.23 4.23 26.33
C PRO A 54 -24.14 3.78 25.36
N LEU A 55 -23.10 4.60 25.15
CA LEU A 55 -22.08 4.34 24.13
C LEU A 55 -21.26 3.07 24.40
N VAL A 56 -20.92 2.82 25.66
CA VAL A 56 -20.15 1.62 26.06
C VAL A 56 -21.01 0.36 25.92
N GLU A 57 -22.30 0.44 26.23
CA GLU A 57 -23.24 -0.66 25.98
C GLU A 57 -23.39 -0.92 24.48
N ALA A 58 -23.54 0.14 23.69
CA ALA A 58 -23.63 0.07 22.24
C ALA A 58 -22.40 -0.55 21.60
N SER A 59 -21.19 -0.22 22.08
CA SER A 59 -19.95 -0.78 21.54
C SER A 59 -19.80 -2.27 21.87
N ARG A 60 -20.21 -2.70 23.07
CA ARG A 60 -20.28 -4.11 23.45
C ARG A 60 -21.30 -4.86 22.60
N ALA A 61 -22.47 -4.27 22.38
CA ALA A 61 -23.52 -4.86 21.56
C ALA A 61 -23.15 -4.95 20.06
N LEU A 62 -22.43 -3.94 19.56
CA LEU A 62 -21.87 -3.90 18.21
C LEU A 62 -20.89 -5.06 18.01
N ARG A 63 -19.95 -5.27 18.95
CA ARG A 63 -19.00 -6.39 18.91
C ARG A 63 -19.69 -7.75 18.97
N ALA A 64 -20.74 -7.87 19.79
CA ALA A 64 -21.51 -9.10 19.94
C ALA A 64 -22.49 -9.37 18.79
N GLY A 65 -22.63 -8.46 17.81
CA GLY A 65 -23.57 -8.59 16.70
C GLY A 65 -25.05 -8.53 17.13
N ASN A 66 -25.35 -7.98 18.31
CA ASN A 66 -26.68 -7.97 18.92
C ASN A 66 -27.27 -6.56 19.10
N LEU A 67 -26.79 -5.58 18.32
CA LEU A 67 -27.32 -4.22 18.35
C LEU A 67 -28.83 -4.17 18.12
N PRO A 68 -29.57 -3.38 18.92
CA PRO A 68 -30.97 -3.16 18.66
C PRO A 68 -31.16 -2.38 17.35
N GLY A 69 -32.28 -2.64 16.66
CA GLY A 69 -32.61 -1.87 15.46
C GLY A 69 -32.79 -0.38 15.76
N ARG A 70 -32.22 0.48 14.91
CA ARG A 70 -32.21 1.95 15.09
C ARG A 70 -31.43 2.38 16.35
N ALA A 71 -30.37 1.67 16.72
CA ALA A 71 -29.50 2.07 17.82
C ALA A 71 -28.82 3.41 17.53
N ALA A 72 -28.88 4.33 18.50
CA ALA A 72 -28.06 5.52 18.45
C ALA A 72 -27.50 5.92 19.82
N CYS A 73 -26.42 6.69 19.79
CA CYS A 73 -25.79 7.30 20.97
C CYS A 73 -25.73 8.82 20.80
N ILE A 74 -25.84 9.55 21.90
CA ILE A 74 -25.69 11.01 21.95
C ILE A 74 -24.37 11.31 22.67
N THR A 75 -23.52 12.11 22.03
CA THR A 75 -22.19 12.43 22.55
C THR A 75 -21.92 13.92 22.49
N PHE A 76 -21.19 14.42 23.49
CA PHE A 76 -20.80 15.82 23.60
C PHE A 76 -19.29 15.93 23.80
N ASP A 77 -18.60 16.78 23.04
CA ASP A 77 -17.15 16.97 23.14
C ASP A 77 -16.79 18.34 23.74
N GLY A 78 -15.76 18.35 24.59
CA GLY A 78 -15.12 19.55 25.12
C GLY A 78 -15.19 19.61 26.64
N GLY A 79 -16.33 20.03 27.18
CA GLY A 79 -16.52 20.32 28.61
C GLY A 79 -17.04 21.73 28.84
N TYR A 80 -18.15 22.13 28.19
CA TYR A 80 -18.66 23.49 28.31
C TYR A 80 -19.44 23.68 29.63
N ALA A 81 -19.27 24.86 30.24
CA ALA A 81 -19.87 25.21 31.53
C ALA A 81 -21.41 25.29 31.52
N ASP A 82 -22.01 25.52 30.34
CA ASP A 82 -23.46 25.69 30.17
C ASP A 82 -24.23 24.36 30.10
N TRP A 83 -23.54 23.21 30.02
CA TRP A 83 -24.19 21.91 29.89
C TRP A 83 -25.05 21.54 31.10
N LEU A 84 -24.56 21.74 32.32
CA LEU A 84 -25.26 21.30 33.55
C LEU A 84 -26.64 21.98 33.71
N HIS A 85 -26.73 23.27 33.35
CA HIS A 85 -27.94 24.06 33.53
C HIS A 85 -28.78 24.18 32.25
N GLY A 86 -28.20 23.91 31.07
CA GLY A 86 -28.89 23.93 29.78
C GLY A 86 -29.21 22.54 29.24
N VAL A 87 -28.18 21.81 28.79
CA VAL A 87 -28.32 20.53 28.08
C VAL A 87 -28.88 19.42 28.97
N ILE A 88 -28.39 19.29 30.20
CA ILE A 88 -28.75 18.19 31.11
C ILE A 88 -30.26 18.16 31.43
N PRO A 89 -30.93 19.27 31.82
CA PRO A 89 -32.37 19.28 32.01
C PRO A 89 -33.17 18.82 30.78
N VAL A 90 -32.69 19.16 29.57
CA VAL A 90 -33.32 18.71 28.32
C VAL A 90 -33.14 17.20 28.16
N LEU A 91 -31.96 16.65 28.41
CA LEU A 91 -31.75 15.19 28.34
C LEU A 91 -32.62 14.42 29.36
N GLU A 92 -32.71 14.92 30.60
CA GLU A 92 -33.57 14.35 31.65
C GLU A 92 -35.04 14.36 31.25
N LYS A 93 -35.52 15.47 30.66
CA LYS A 93 -36.90 15.61 30.15
C LYS A 93 -37.29 14.52 29.15
N TYR A 94 -36.37 14.10 28.29
CA TYR A 94 -36.62 13.06 27.28
C TYR A 94 -36.16 11.66 27.71
N ALA A 95 -35.67 11.49 28.94
CA ALA A 95 -35.12 10.24 29.47
C ALA A 95 -34.07 9.62 28.53
N VAL A 96 -33.19 10.45 27.98
CA VAL A 96 -32.13 10.02 27.07
C VAL A 96 -30.77 10.00 27.75
N HIS A 97 -29.99 8.97 27.47
CA HIS A 97 -28.60 8.88 27.92
C HIS A 97 -27.67 9.64 26.98
N ALA A 98 -26.55 10.13 27.52
CA ALA A 98 -25.48 10.76 26.76
C ALA A 98 -24.10 10.47 27.37
N THR A 99 -23.06 10.57 26.54
CA THR A 99 -21.66 10.52 26.97
C THR A 99 -21.00 11.88 26.75
N PHE A 100 -20.40 12.44 27.80
CA PHE A 100 -19.71 13.73 27.78
C PHE A 100 -18.19 13.50 27.79
N PHE A 101 -17.54 13.83 26.69
CA PHE A 101 -16.09 13.74 26.50
C PHE A 101 -15.41 15.03 26.96
N ILE A 102 -14.58 14.93 28.00
CA ILE A 102 -14.03 16.08 28.71
C ILE A 102 -12.52 16.20 28.44
N ALA A 103 -12.09 17.40 28.04
CA ALA A 103 -10.67 17.75 28.02
C ALA A 103 -10.22 18.01 29.47
N SER A 104 -9.38 17.15 30.04
CA SER A 104 -9.15 17.16 31.49
C SER A 104 -8.28 18.33 31.97
N GLY A 105 -7.54 18.98 31.07
CA GLY A 105 -6.70 20.14 31.39
C GLY A 105 -7.48 21.33 31.95
N GLN A 106 -8.72 21.52 31.49
CA GLN A 106 -9.58 22.62 31.95
C GLN A 106 -9.98 22.50 33.41
N LEU A 107 -10.08 21.27 33.93
CA LEU A 107 -10.37 20.99 35.34
C LEU A 107 -9.16 21.27 36.26
N ALA A 108 -7.98 21.44 35.66
CA ALA A 108 -6.75 21.85 36.32
C ALA A 108 -6.40 23.33 36.06
N GLY A 109 -7.39 24.16 35.68
CA GLY A 109 -7.20 25.59 35.46
C GLY A 109 -6.55 25.95 34.12
N ARG A 110 -6.58 25.05 33.13
CA ARG A 110 -6.10 25.30 31.77
C ARG A 110 -7.25 25.19 30.76
N PRO A 111 -8.03 26.27 30.55
CA PRO A 111 -9.16 26.27 29.63
C PRO A 111 -8.77 25.82 28.22
N MET A 112 -9.73 25.26 27.48
CA MET A 112 -9.50 24.79 26.11
C MET A 112 -8.95 25.92 25.23
N TRP A 113 -7.92 25.62 24.44
CA TRP A 113 -7.24 26.60 23.59
C TRP A 113 -8.17 27.35 22.64
N SER A 114 -9.23 26.71 22.15
CA SER A 114 -10.24 27.34 21.28
C SER A 114 -11.10 28.36 22.04
N GLU A 115 -11.44 28.09 23.30
CA GLU A 115 -12.18 29.05 24.15
C GLU A 115 -11.27 30.19 24.59
N ARG A 116 -9.98 29.93 24.84
CA ARG A 116 -8.96 30.98 25.07
C ARG A 116 -8.87 31.91 23.86
N THR A 117 -8.78 31.36 22.65
CA THR A 117 -8.74 32.13 21.40
C THR A 117 -10.02 32.97 21.24
N LEU A 118 -11.20 32.36 21.40
CA LEU A 118 -12.48 33.07 21.34
C LEU A 118 -12.54 34.22 22.35
N HIS A 119 -12.13 33.98 23.59
CA HIS A 119 -12.19 34.98 24.65
C HIS A 119 -11.21 36.14 24.39
N ALA A 120 -9.97 35.85 24.01
CA ALA A 120 -8.98 36.85 23.65
C ALA A 120 -9.45 37.72 22.46
N VAL A 121 -9.93 37.09 21.37
CA VAL A 121 -10.44 37.83 20.20
C VAL A 121 -11.67 38.67 20.54
N ARG A 122 -12.57 38.16 21.39
CA ARG A 122 -13.75 38.89 21.85
C ARG A 122 -13.38 40.12 22.66
N SER A 123 -12.42 39.98 23.57
CA SER A 123 -11.98 41.04 24.49
C SER A 123 -10.97 42.00 23.88
N ALA A 124 -10.34 41.66 22.75
CA ALA A 124 -9.33 42.47 22.09
C ALA A 124 -9.80 43.91 21.83
N PRO A 125 -9.00 44.94 22.18
CA PRO A 125 -9.30 46.35 21.90
C PRO A 125 -9.50 46.62 20.40
N ALA A 126 -10.42 47.52 20.05
CA ALA A 126 -10.77 47.82 18.65
C ALA A 126 -9.66 48.55 17.89
N GLU A 127 -8.70 49.12 18.62
CA GLU A 127 -7.51 49.80 18.10
C GLU A 127 -6.47 48.80 17.56
N LEU A 128 -6.56 47.53 17.94
CA LEU A 128 -5.67 46.48 17.46
C LEU A 128 -6.13 46.01 16.08
N GLN A 129 -5.55 46.62 15.05
CA GLN A 129 -5.80 46.33 13.65
C GLN A 129 -4.50 45.92 12.97
N ASP A 130 -4.61 45.01 12.00
CA ASP A 130 -3.48 44.53 11.21
C ASP A 130 -2.33 43.96 12.08
N ILE A 131 -2.69 43.16 13.09
CA ILE A 131 -1.74 42.54 14.02
C ILE A 131 -1.29 41.18 13.47
N ALA A 132 0.01 40.89 13.59
CA ALA A 132 0.57 39.55 13.38
C ALA A 132 1.17 39.06 14.70
N LEU A 133 0.97 37.78 15.01
CA LEU A 133 1.68 37.13 16.12
C LEU A 133 3.15 36.89 15.75
N SER A 134 3.97 36.47 16.73
CA SER A 134 5.41 36.18 16.63
C SER A 134 5.77 34.99 15.73
N ASP A 135 4.90 34.63 14.78
CA ASP A 135 5.09 33.62 13.75
C ASP A 135 4.86 34.24 12.36
N ALA A 136 5.85 34.13 11.48
CA ALA A 136 5.76 34.69 10.14
C ALA A 136 4.62 34.06 9.30
N ALA A 137 4.19 32.84 9.64
CA ALA A 137 3.06 32.18 9.00
C ALA A 137 1.71 32.51 9.65
N SER A 138 1.68 33.23 10.78
CA SER A 138 0.44 33.64 11.44
C SER A 138 -0.38 34.54 10.52
N PRO A 139 -1.70 34.34 10.43
CA PRO A 139 -2.55 35.29 9.73
C PRO A 139 -2.48 36.67 10.40
N ARG A 140 -2.54 37.73 9.58
CA ARG A 140 -2.81 39.07 10.08
C ARG A 140 -4.28 39.19 10.44
N VAL A 141 -4.56 39.82 11.59
CA VAL A 141 -5.90 39.89 12.18
C VAL A 141 -6.28 41.32 12.57
N ASP A 142 -7.58 41.57 12.56
CA ASP A 142 -8.20 42.86 12.86
C ASP A 142 -9.32 42.64 13.89
N PHE A 143 -9.39 43.52 14.90
CA PHE A 143 -10.38 43.47 15.96
C PHE A 143 -11.31 44.69 16.02
N GLY A 144 -11.28 45.58 15.01
CA GLY A 144 -12.00 46.85 14.99
C GLY A 144 -13.51 46.77 14.83
N SER A 145 -14.05 45.60 14.46
CA SER A 145 -15.50 45.36 14.35
C SER A 145 -15.86 43.92 14.70
N LEU A 146 -17.16 43.64 14.90
CA LEU A 146 -17.65 42.27 15.17
C LEU A 146 -17.34 41.30 14.02
N ASP A 147 -17.49 41.76 12.77
CA ASP A 147 -17.19 40.96 11.59
C ASP A 147 -15.68 40.67 11.48
N ALA A 148 -14.85 41.69 11.74
CA ALA A 148 -13.40 41.54 11.78
C ALA A 148 -12.96 40.55 12.87
N LYS A 149 -13.51 40.65 14.09
CA LYS A 149 -13.29 39.70 15.18
C LYS A 149 -13.72 38.27 14.80
N THR A 150 -14.85 38.11 14.13
CA THR A 150 -15.34 36.80 13.70
C THR A 150 -14.41 36.17 12.66
N GLU A 151 -13.96 36.94 11.68
CA GLU A 151 -12.98 36.48 10.68
C GLU A 151 -11.61 36.18 11.30
N ALA A 152 -11.14 37.05 12.21
CA ALA A 152 -9.90 36.84 12.95
C ALA A 152 -9.93 35.52 13.74
N LEU A 153 -11.04 35.25 14.44
CA LEU A 153 -11.25 34.00 15.16
C LEU A 153 -11.14 32.79 14.23
N ILE A 154 -11.82 32.80 13.08
CA ILE A 154 -11.78 31.69 12.12
C ILE A 154 -10.35 31.43 11.62
N ARG A 155 -9.60 32.49 11.32
CA ARG A 155 -8.21 32.39 10.82
C ARG A 155 -7.27 31.89 11.91
N LEU A 156 -7.35 32.45 13.11
CA LEU A 156 -6.52 32.07 14.25
C LEU A 156 -6.79 30.63 14.67
N ASP A 157 -8.05 30.21 14.79
CA ASP A 157 -8.40 28.83 15.14
C ASP A 157 -7.81 27.84 14.12
N ARG A 158 -7.94 28.13 12.82
CA ARG A 158 -7.39 27.28 11.76
C ARG A 158 -5.86 27.19 11.84
N PHE A 159 -5.20 28.31 12.13
CA PHE A 159 -3.74 28.37 12.25
C PHE A 159 -3.22 27.66 13.50
N LEU A 160 -3.78 27.98 14.67
CA LEU A 160 -3.38 27.45 15.97
C LEU A 160 -3.62 25.95 16.11
N LYS A 161 -4.70 25.44 15.52
CA LYS A 161 -5.09 24.02 15.58
C LYS A 161 -3.98 23.05 15.16
N PHE A 162 -3.19 23.40 14.14
CA PHE A 162 -2.17 22.52 13.57
C PHE A 162 -0.74 22.83 14.04
N GLN A 163 -0.58 23.78 14.96
CA GLN A 163 0.70 24.03 15.61
C GLN A 163 1.05 22.90 16.58
N ASN A 164 2.35 22.70 16.80
CA ASN A 164 2.78 21.82 17.88
C ASN A 164 2.33 22.41 19.24
N PRO A 165 2.11 21.59 20.28
CA PRO A 165 1.49 22.05 21.53
C PRO A 165 2.23 23.20 22.21
N LYS A 166 3.57 23.16 22.23
CA LYS A 166 4.41 24.19 22.85
C LYS A 166 4.26 25.52 22.12
N ARG A 167 4.36 25.50 20.79
CA ARG A 167 4.25 26.69 19.96
C ARG A 167 2.86 27.31 20.04
N ARG A 168 1.82 26.47 20.07
CA ARG A 168 0.44 26.89 20.27
C ARG A 168 0.27 27.66 21.59
N GLU A 169 0.88 27.17 22.66
CA GLU A 169 0.83 27.84 23.97
C GLU A 169 1.51 29.21 23.95
N GLU A 170 2.71 29.32 23.35
CA GLU A 170 3.43 30.59 23.21
C GLU A 170 2.58 31.65 22.47
N LEU A 171 1.95 31.24 21.37
CA LEU A 171 1.11 32.12 20.54
C LEU A 171 -0.20 32.52 21.23
N LEU A 172 -0.79 31.62 22.03
CA LEU A 172 -1.97 31.94 22.84
C LEU A 172 -1.63 32.98 23.91
N GLN A 173 -0.50 32.84 24.61
CA GLN A 173 -0.07 33.80 25.62
C GLN A 173 0.21 35.18 25.02
N GLU A 174 0.78 35.22 23.82
CA GLU A 174 0.96 36.47 23.07
C GLU A 174 -0.39 37.12 22.73
N LEU A 175 -1.34 36.34 22.18
CA LEU A 175 -2.69 36.82 21.85
C LEU A 175 -3.45 37.31 23.10
N GLU A 176 -3.35 36.58 24.20
CA GLU A 176 -3.95 36.94 25.50
C GLU A 176 -3.34 38.22 26.07
N GLY A 177 -2.01 38.40 25.96
CA GLY A 177 -1.31 39.61 26.35
C GLY A 177 -1.74 40.84 25.52
N LEU A 178 -1.92 40.66 24.21
CA LEU A 178 -2.45 41.71 23.33
C LEU A 178 -3.90 42.06 23.67
N ALA A 179 -4.74 41.05 23.96
CA ALA A 179 -6.13 41.24 24.31
C ALA A 179 -6.38 41.73 25.74
N GLY A 180 -5.36 41.68 26.62
CA GLY A 180 -5.49 42.01 28.03
C GLY A 180 -6.31 40.98 28.82
N THR A 181 -6.33 39.71 28.40
CA THR A 181 -7.10 38.63 29.02
C THR A 181 -6.21 37.65 29.77
N THR A 182 -6.76 36.99 30.79
CA THR A 182 -6.08 35.93 31.54
C THR A 182 -6.86 34.62 31.48
N LEU A 183 -6.21 33.51 31.86
CA LEU A 183 -6.86 32.19 31.90
C LEU A 183 -8.08 32.15 32.83
N GLY A 184 -8.08 32.96 33.90
CA GLY A 184 -9.19 33.02 34.86
C GLY A 184 -10.47 33.63 34.28
N ASP A 185 -10.35 34.40 33.20
CA ASP A 185 -11.48 35.05 32.54
C ASP A 185 -12.25 34.11 31.59
N VAL A 186 -11.62 32.99 31.20
CA VAL A 186 -12.18 32.06 30.21
C VAL A 186 -13.15 31.08 30.87
N PRO A 187 -14.44 31.08 30.48
CA PRO A 187 -15.42 30.14 31.03
C PRO A 187 -15.02 28.69 30.74
N HIS A 188 -15.04 27.86 31.78
CA HIS A 188 -14.75 26.42 31.69
C HIS A 188 -15.59 25.65 32.70
N MET A 189 -15.77 24.35 32.45
CA MET A 189 -16.49 23.47 33.37
C MET A 189 -15.73 23.35 34.70
N SER A 190 -16.45 23.42 35.82
CA SER A 190 -15.86 23.17 37.13
C SER A 190 -15.85 21.68 37.48
N VAL A 191 -14.97 21.28 38.42
CA VAL A 191 -14.97 19.92 38.99
C VAL A 191 -16.31 19.57 39.65
N ALA A 192 -16.99 20.56 40.23
CA ALA A 192 -18.32 20.38 40.81
C ALA A 192 -19.36 20.04 39.73
N ASP A 193 -19.32 20.74 38.59
CA ASP A 193 -20.24 20.48 37.47
C ASP A 193 -20.01 19.09 36.88
N LEU A 194 -18.75 18.69 36.67
CA LEU A 194 -18.39 17.35 36.20
C LEU A 194 -18.98 16.26 37.12
N ARG A 195 -18.79 16.41 38.44
CA ARG A 195 -19.31 15.47 39.43
C ARG A 195 -20.84 15.45 39.44
N ALA A 196 -21.48 16.61 39.27
CA ALA A 196 -22.94 16.70 39.20
C ALA A 196 -23.51 16.02 37.94
N ILE A 197 -22.86 16.18 36.79
CA ILE A 197 -23.23 15.48 35.55
C ILE A 197 -23.10 13.96 35.74
N HIS A 198 -21.98 13.50 36.30
CA HIS A 198 -21.77 12.07 36.58
C HIS A 198 -22.77 11.51 37.60
N ALA A 199 -23.05 12.23 38.68
CA ALA A 199 -24.00 11.82 39.72
C ALA A 199 -25.46 11.69 39.20
N LYS A 200 -25.80 12.39 38.12
CA LYS A 200 -27.08 12.24 37.40
C LYS A 200 -27.14 11.01 36.50
N GLY A 201 -26.06 10.23 36.42
CA GLY A 201 -26.00 8.96 35.69
C GLY A 201 -25.51 9.08 34.24
N PHE A 202 -25.00 10.23 33.80
CA PHE A 202 -24.41 10.37 32.46
C PHE A 202 -22.96 9.84 32.43
N ASP A 203 -22.56 9.27 31.29
CA ASP A 203 -21.20 8.75 31.13
C ASP A 203 -20.19 9.89 30.94
N ILE A 204 -19.04 9.77 31.60
CA ILE A 204 -17.88 10.63 31.37
C ILE A 204 -16.85 9.90 30.51
N GLY A 205 -16.40 10.56 29.45
CA GLY A 205 -15.36 10.09 28.53
C GLY A 205 -14.15 11.02 28.50
N GLY A 206 -13.00 10.53 28.05
CA GLY A 206 -11.79 11.34 27.87
C GLY A 206 -11.75 12.03 26.51
N HIS A 207 -11.31 13.30 26.46
CA HIS A 207 -11.07 14.06 25.23
C HIS A 207 -9.66 14.66 25.22
N SER A 208 -8.65 13.85 25.58
CA SER A 208 -7.26 14.28 25.83
C SER A 208 -7.10 15.29 26.98
N VAL A 209 -5.86 15.68 27.30
CA VAL A 209 -5.60 16.67 28.35
C VAL A 209 -5.82 18.07 27.79
N ASP A 210 -5.10 18.43 26.73
CA ASP A 210 -5.01 19.80 26.20
C ASP A 210 -5.47 19.91 24.73
N LEU A 211 -6.20 18.93 24.21
CA LEU A 211 -6.76 18.91 22.85
C LEU A 211 -5.75 19.17 21.72
N PRO A 212 -4.56 18.54 21.71
CA PRO A 212 -3.71 18.62 20.54
C PRO A 212 -4.25 17.74 19.41
N ILE A 213 -3.91 18.10 18.18
CA ILE A 213 -4.04 17.19 17.05
C ILE A 213 -2.95 16.12 17.21
N LEU A 214 -3.35 14.86 17.45
CA LEU A 214 -2.41 13.81 17.88
C LEU A 214 -1.29 13.55 16.85
N THR A 215 -1.55 13.70 15.55
CA THR A 215 -0.51 13.61 14.51
C THR A 215 0.54 14.73 14.56
N ARG A 216 0.36 15.73 15.42
CA ARG A 216 1.33 16.81 15.69
C ARG A 216 2.08 16.59 17.00
N CYS A 217 1.81 15.50 17.71
CA CYS A 217 2.49 15.09 18.93
C CYS A 217 3.57 14.04 18.62
N SER A 218 4.58 13.96 19.48
CA SER A 218 5.38 12.73 19.59
C SER A 218 4.53 11.60 20.19
N VAL A 219 5.01 10.36 20.08
CA VAL A 219 4.32 9.18 20.61
C VAL A 219 4.15 9.27 22.13
N GLU A 220 5.16 9.76 22.83
CA GLU A 220 5.16 9.96 24.29
C GLU A 220 4.17 11.05 24.69
N GLN A 221 4.13 12.15 23.94
CA GLN A 221 3.16 13.23 24.15
C GLN A 221 1.74 12.72 23.93
N ALA A 222 1.48 12.00 22.83
CA ALA A 222 0.17 11.43 22.55
C ALA A 222 -0.26 10.41 23.63
N ARG A 223 0.67 9.57 24.11
CA ARG A 223 0.43 8.64 25.22
C ARG A 223 0.05 9.39 26.50
N HIS A 224 0.76 10.47 26.82
CA HIS A 224 0.44 11.30 27.98
C HIS A 224 -0.93 11.96 27.85
N GLU A 225 -1.22 12.57 26.70
CA GLU A 225 -2.51 13.21 26.40
C GLU A 225 -3.70 12.25 26.56
N ILE A 226 -3.54 11.00 26.11
CA ILE A 226 -4.60 9.98 26.19
C ILE A 226 -4.72 9.41 27.60
N GLY A 227 -3.60 9.01 28.20
CA GLY A 227 -3.54 8.30 29.48
C GLY A 227 -3.81 9.21 30.68
N ALA A 228 -3.11 10.35 30.78
CA ALA A 228 -3.29 11.26 31.91
C ALA A 228 -4.69 11.88 31.95
N CYS A 229 -5.34 12.04 30.79
CA CYS A 229 -6.74 12.44 30.72
C CYS A 229 -7.66 11.45 31.44
N LYS A 230 -7.46 10.15 31.18
CA LYS A 230 -8.20 9.07 31.82
C LYS A 230 -8.00 9.12 33.34
N ASP A 231 -6.74 9.08 33.77
CA ASP A 231 -6.38 8.99 35.19
C ASP A 231 -6.92 10.20 35.97
N HIS A 232 -6.81 11.39 35.40
CA HIS A 232 -7.32 12.61 36.03
C HIS A 232 -8.84 12.55 36.19
N LEU A 233 -9.59 12.22 35.13
CA LEU A 233 -11.06 12.15 35.19
C LEU A 233 -11.52 11.06 36.17
N GLU A 234 -10.91 9.86 36.14
CA GLU A 234 -11.22 8.77 37.08
C GLU A 234 -10.97 9.20 38.54
N SER A 235 -9.88 9.94 38.80
CA SER A 235 -9.59 10.46 40.15
C SER A 235 -10.65 11.46 40.65
N LEU A 236 -11.24 12.25 39.76
CA LEU A 236 -12.21 13.28 40.12
C LEU A 236 -13.60 12.71 40.37
N ILE A 237 -14.04 11.72 39.58
CA ILE A 237 -15.39 11.15 39.66
C ILE A 237 -15.46 9.84 40.47
N GLY A 238 -14.31 9.23 40.78
CA GLY A 238 -14.24 7.98 41.53
C GLY A 238 -14.82 6.76 40.79
N ALA A 239 -14.87 6.82 39.46
CA ALA A 239 -15.45 5.79 38.61
C ALA A 239 -14.64 5.65 37.32
N ARG A 240 -14.76 4.48 36.67
CA ARG A 240 -14.00 4.15 35.45
C ARG A 240 -14.46 4.98 34.25
N VAL A 241 -13.50 5.52 33.51
CA VAL A 241 -13.71 6.24 32.24
C VAL A 241 -13.43 5.28 31.09
N ALA A 242 -14.48 4.80 30.42
CA ALA A 242 -14.37 3.73 29.42
C ALA A 242 -14.40 4.20 27.95
N ALA A 243 -14.74 5.46 27.68
CA ALA A 243 -14.87 5.99 26.33
C ALA A 243 -13.87 7.12 26.06
N PHE A 244 -13.35 7.19 24.83
CA PHE A 244 -12.46 8.27 24.37
C PHE A 244 -13.00 8.96 23.10
N SER A 245 -12.76 10.26 22.96
CA SER A 245 -13.01 11.00 21.72
C SER A 245 -11.70 11.62 21.22
N TYR A 246 -11.36 11.38 19.94
CA TYR A 246 -10.17 11.97 19.33
C TYR A 246 -10.36 13.49 19.12
N PRO A 247 -9.43 14.35 19.58
CA PRO A 247 -9.46 15.79 19.30
C PRO A 247 -9.52 16.05 17.80
N ASN A 248 -10.50 16.85 17.36
CA ASN A 248 -10.94 17.02 15.97
C ASN A 248 -11.39 15.73 15.26
N GLY A 249 -10.64 14.64 15.32
CA GLY A 249 -11.11 13.28 15.08
C GLY A 249 -11.26 12.83 13.62
N LEU A 250 -10.58 13.46 12.66
CA LEU A 250 -10.47 12.98 11.28
C LEU A 250 -9.39 11.88 11.18
N PRO A 251 -9.74 10.66 10.73
CA PRO A 251 -8.77 9.58 10.54
C PRO A 251 -7.67 9.98 9.56
N THR A 252 -6.43 9.54 9.82
CA THR A 252 -5.18 9.81 9.06
C THR A 252 -4.67 11.25 9.13
N GLU A 253 -5.55 12.22 9.26
CA GLU A 253 -5.19 13.64 9.37
C GLU A 253 -4.90 14.02 10.83
N ASP A 254 -5.81 13.71 11.76
CA ASP A 254 -5.70 14.12 13.16
C ASP A 254 -5.17 13.02 14.09
N PHE A 255 -5.40 11.76 13.72
CA PHE A 255 -4.89 10.58 14.42
C PHE A 255 -4.55 9.47 13.41
N ASN A 256 -3.74 8.50 13.83
CA ASN A 256 -3.22 7.43 12.96
C ASN A 256 -3.31 6.07 13.68
N GLU A 257 -2.77 5.00 13.07
CA GLU A 257 -2.80 3.64 13.62
C GLU A 257 -2.17 3.55 15.03
N GLU A 258 -1.07 4.27 15.26
CA GLU A 258 -0.37 4.29 16.54
C GLU A 258 -1.24 4.90 17.64
N HIS A 259 -1.96 5.99 17.34
CA HIS A 259 -2.92 6.58 18.28
C HIS A 259 -4.09 5.66 18.61
N VAL A 260 -4.57 4.86 17.64
CA VAL A 260 -5.60 3.85 17.92
C VAL A 260 -5.10 2.80 18.92
N LYS A 261 -3.87 2.30 18.73
CA LYS A 261 -3.22 1.38 19.66
C LYS A 261 -3.00 2.00 21.04
N LEU A 262 -2.61 3.27 21.11
CA LEU A 262 -2.43 3.98 22.39
C LEU A 262 -3.73 4.10 23.18
N VAL A 263 -4.86 4.43 22.53
CA VAL A 263 -6.17 4.49 23.21
C VAL A 263 -6.55 3.13 23.79
N GLU A 264 -6.34 2.05 23.04
CA GLU A 264 -6.56 0.69 23.54
C GLU A 264 -5.63 0.35 24.73
N GLN A 265 -4.33 0.64 24.59
CA GLN A 265 -3.32 0.40 25.64
C GLN A 265 -3.58 1.19 26.93
N CYS A 266 -4.17 2.38 26.84
CA CYS A 266 -4.57 3.19 27.99
C CYS A 266 -5.86 2.68 28.66
N GLY A 267 -6.44 1.56 28.18
CA GLY A 267 -7.55 0.88 28.87
C GLY A 267 -8.93 1.48 28.63
N TYR A 268 -9.12 2.23 27.54
CA TYR A 268 -10.45 2.59 27.04
C TYR A 268 -11.11 1.36 26.37
N GLU A 269 -12.44 1.31 26.34
CA GLU A 269 -13.20 0.22 25.70
C GLU A 269 -13.76 0.58 24.32
N VAL A 270 -13.91 1.88 24.05
CA VAL A 270 -14.51 2.44 22.84
C VAL A 270 -13.90 3.81 22.56
N ALA A 271 -13.70 4.15 21.29
CA ALA A 271 -13.31 5.49 20.88
C ALA A 271 -14.06 5.97 19.64
N VAL A 272 -14.36 7.27 19.61
CA VAL A 272 -15.19 7.90 18.60
C VAL A 272 -14.41 8.94 17.78
N THR A 273 -14.74 9.03 16.49
CA THR A 273 -14.12 9.94 15.50
C THR A 273 -15.12 11.03 15.09
N SER A 274 -14.71 12.09 14.40
CA SER A 274 -15.65 13.07 13.80
C SER A 274 -16.03 12.75 12.36
N HIS A 275 -15.49 11.66 11.80
CA HIS A 275 -15.79 11.25 10.44
C HIS A 275 -17.25 10.81 10.33
N ARG A 276 -17.98 11.42 9.39
CA ARG A 276 -19.39 11.10 9.09
C ARG A 276 -19.57 9.62 8.75
N GLY A 277 -20.53 8.95 9.37
CA GLY A 277 -20.90 7.58 9.03
C GLY A 277 -21.68 6.88 10.12
N THR A 278 -21.78 5.56 9.99
CA THR A 278 -22.36 4.65 11.01
C THR A 278 -21.43 3.47 11.22
N ALA A 279 -21.41 2.93 12.44
CA ALA A 279 -20.64 1.72 12.74
C ALA A 279 -21.47 0.46 12.48
N ASN A 280 -20.82 -0.64 12.10
CA ASN A 280 -21.44 -1.97 12.02
C ASN A 280 -20.50 -3.02 12.63
N GLU A 281 -20.88 -4.30 12.59
CA GLU A 281 -20.07 -5.41 13.17
C GLU A 281 -18.62 -5.46 12.67
N GLN A 282 -18.30 -4.86 11.52
CA GLN A 282 -16.97 -4.80 10.95
C GLN A 282 -16.19 -3.55 11.38
N SER A 283 -16.84 -2.57 12.00
CA SER A 283 -16.18 -1.35 12.46
C SER A 283 -15.33 -1.64 13.69
N SER A 284 -14.08 -1.15 13.69
CA SER A 284 -13.28 -1.05 14.91
C SER A 284 -14.02 -0.22 15.97
N VAL A 285 -14.13 -0.76 17.18
CA VAL A 285 -14.70 -0.08 18.36
C VAL A 285 -13.88 1.13 18.81
N PHE A 286 -12.63 1.24 18.37
CA PHE A 286 -11.76 2.37 18.66
C PHE A 286 -11.81 3.43 17.55
N GLN A 287 -12.69 3.27 16.55
CA GLN A 287 -12.86 4.24 15.46
C GLN A 287 -14.34 4.35 15.06
N ILE A 288 -15.21 4.48 16.05
CA ILE A 288 -16.66 4.62 15.83
C ILE A 288 -16.94 5.99 15.17
N PRO A 289 -17.48 6.02 13.93
CA PRO A 289 -17.78 7.26 13.24
C PRO A 289 -18.94 8.00 13.91
N ARG A 290 -18.92 9.33 13.84
CA ARG A 290 -19.97 10.19 14.37
C ARG A 290 -20.55 11.09 13.30
N HIS A 291 -21.76 11.54 13.53
CA HIS A 291 -22.45 12.50 12.69
C HIS A 291 -22.78 13.76 13.48
N THR A 292 -22.25 14.91 13.04
CA THR A 292 -22.68 16.23 13.53
C THR A 292 -23.95 16.65 12.79
N PRO A 293 -25.10 16.75 13.47
CA PRO A 293 -26.32 17.27 12.86
C PRO A 293 -26.15 18.75 12.51
N THR A 294 -26.61 19.20 11.34
CA THR A 294 -26.63 20.64 11.02
C THR A 294 -27.97 21.11 10.46
N GLY A 295 -28.37 22.33 10.83
CA GLY A 295 -29.64 22.94 10.44
C GLY A 295 -30.83 22.48 11.30
N ASN A 296 -31.94 23.19 11.21
CA ASN A 296 -33.16 22.89 11.99
C ASN A 296 -33.75 21.51 11.67
N ALA A 297 -34.46 20.92 12.65
CA ALA A 297 -35.20 19.67 12.49
C ALA A 297 -36.18 19.79 11.29
N GLY A 298 -35.88 19.10 10.18
CA GLY A 298 -36.59 19.21 8.91
C GLY A 298 -35.93 18.41 7.78
N PRO A 299 -36.31 18.64 6.50
CA PRO A 299 -35.87 17.82 5.36
C PRO A 299 -34.34 17.74 5.18
N ARG A 300 -33.60 18.79 5.56
CA ARG A 300 -32.14 18.81 5.52
C ARG A 300 -31.52 17.79 6.49
N TRP A 301 -32.00 17.75 7.73
CA TRP A 301 -31.59 16.76 8.73
C TRP A 301 -31.90 15.33 8.25
N GLU A 302 -33.11 15.11 7.74
CA GLU A 302 -33.52 13.80 7.23
C GLU A 302 -32.65 13.30 6.08
N PHE A 303 -32.28 14.21 5.16
CA PHE A 303 -31.35 13.90 4.07
C PHE A 303 -29.94 13.60 4.57
N GLN A 304 -29.43 14.38 5.51
CA GLN A 304 -28.11 14.15 6.12
C GLN A 304 -28.03 12.79 6.82
N LEU A 305 -29.11 12.39 7.48
CA LEU A 305 -29.23 11.10 8.15
C LEU A 305 -29.33 9.94 7.15
N ALA A 306 -30.14 10.08 6.10
CA ALA A 306 -30.22 9.06 5.04
C ALA A 306 -28.85 8.86 4.37
N ARG A 307 -28.13 9.97 4.13
CA ARG A 307 -26.78 9.96 3.55
C ARG A 307 -25.75 9.31 4.47
N SER A 308 -25.77 9.58 5.78
CA SER A 308 -24.82 8.96 6.73
C SER A 308 -25.03 7.44 6.89
N LEU A 309 -26.26 6.96 6.67
CA LEU A 309 -26.58 5.52 6.69
C LEU A 309 -26.07 4.76 5.47
N ILE A 310 -25.81 5.43 4.34
CA ILE A 310 -25.35 4.79 3.08
C ILE A 310 -23.88 5.04 2.77
N GLU A 311 -23.26 6.07 3.36
CA GLU A 311 -21.85 6.38 3.15
C GLU A 311 -20.95 5.28 3.72
N PRO A 312 -20.00 4.74 2.94
CA PRO A 312 -18.99 3.82 3.46
C PRO A 312 -18.08 4.57 4.43
N HIS A 313 -17.88 4.05 5.64
CA HIS A 313 -16.97 4.71 6.57
C HIS A 313 -15.51 4.44 6.19
N ARG A 314 -14.66 5.46 6.33
CA ARG A 314 -13.20 5.33 6.26
C ARG A 314 -12.67 4.98 7.65
N GLN A 315 -11.98 3.85 7.75
CA GLN A 315 -11.25 3.45 8.96
C GLN A 315 -9.78 3.29 8.63
N ILE A 316 -8.92 3.68 9.57
CA ILE A 316 -7.53 3.26 9.55
C ILE A 316 -7.55 1.74 9.78
N ALA A 317 -6.98 1.00 8.82
CA ALA A 317 -6.76 -0.41 9.00
C ALA A 317 -5.71 -0.57 10.11
N VAL A 318 -6.13 -1.07 11.27
CA VAL A 318 -5.22 -1.60 12.29
C VAL A 318 -5.27 -3.12 12.11
N PRO A 319 -4.25 -3.74 11.52
CA PRO A 319 -4.21 -5.19 11.39
C PRO A 319 -4.11 -5.81 12.78
N GLU A 320 -4.97 -6.77 13.11
CA GLU A 320 -4.91 -7.52 14.40
C GLU A 320 -3.55 -8.22 14.61
N ASP A 321 -2.83 -8.52 13.52
CA ASP A 321 -1.50 -9.13 13.48
C ASP A 321 -0.34 -8.11 13.45
N GLY A 322 -0.64 -6.80 13.42
CA GLY A 322 0.34 -5.72 13.30
C GLY A 322 0.98 -5.57 11.90
N LEU A 323 0.60 -6.36 10.89
CA LEU A 323 1.19 -6.36 9.55
C LEU A 323 0.34 -5.60 8.54
N ARG A 324 0.92 -4.63 7.83
CA ARG A 324 0.22 -3.93 6.73
C ARG A 324 -0.04 -4.90 5.59
N ARG A 325 -1.20 -4.81 4.95
CA ARG A 325 -1.56 -5.75 3.88
C ARG A 325 -1.38 -5.16 2.49
N VAL A 326 -0.85 -5.95 1.57
CA VAL A 326 -0.76 -5.59 0.14
C VAL A 326 -1.59 -6.54 -0.70
N LEU A 327 -2.49 -6.01 -1.53
CA LEU A 327 -3.25 -6.81 -2.49
C LEU A 327 -2.42 -6.98 -3.77
N MET A 328 -1.86 -8.15 -3.99
CA MET A 328 -1.03 -8.49 -5.14
C MET A 328 -1.87 -9.12 -6.26
N VAL A 329 -2.06 -8.40 -7.37
CA VAL A 329 -2.77 -8.86 -8.56
C VAL A 329 -1.76 -9.46 -9.55
N ALA A 330 -1.68 -10.78 -9.59
CA ALA A 330 -0.66 -11.50 -10.37
C ALA A 330 -1.27 -12.68 -11.12
N PHE A 331 -1.20 -12.67 -12.45
CA PHE A 331 -1.69 -13.80 -13.26
C PHE A 331 -0.81 -15.05 -13.08
N HIS A 332 0.52 -14.86 -13.19
CA HIS A 332 1.51 -15.93 -12.99
C HIS A 332 1.74 -16.16 -11.50
N PHE A 333 1.14 -17.22 -10.97
CA PHE A 333 1.30 -17.64 -9.58
C PHE A 333 1.11 -19.17 -9.49
N PRO A 334 1.72 -19.89 -8.53
CA PRO A 334 1.55 -21.34 -8.42
C PRO A 334 0.06 -21.73 -8.41
N PRO A 335 -0.35 -22.83 -9.06
CA PRO A 335 0.49 -23.88 -9.67
C PRO A 335 0.93 -23.59 -11.12
N GLN A 336 0.82 -22.38 -11.65
CA GLN A 336 1.25 -22.10 -13.02
C GLN A 336 2.72 -22.49 -13.21
N ALA A 337 2.99 -23.22 -14.30
CA ALA A 337 4.34 -23.57 -14.73
C ALA A 337 4.64 -22.96 -16.11
N GLY A 338 5.92 -22.77 -16.43
CA GLY A 338 6.37 -22.28 -17.73
C GLY A 338 6.61 -20.76 -17.83
N SER A 339 6.43 -20.00 -16.76
CA SER A 339 6.84 -18.59 -16.70
C SER A 339 7.80 -18.32 -15.55
N SER A 340 8.97 -17.73 -15.84
CA SER A 340 9.89 -17.22 -14.81
C SER A 340 9.27 -16.12 -13.94
N GLY A 341 8.14 -15.54 -14.37
CA GLY A 341 7.40 -14.56 -13.59
C GLY A 341 6.83 -15.08 -12.29
N VAL A 342 6.51 -16.37 -12.23
CA VAL A 342 6.03 -17.02 -11.02
C VAL A 342 7.04 -16.86 -9.89
N LEU A 343 8.33 -17.03 -10.19
CA LEU A 343 9.40 -16.93 -9.21
C LEU A 343 9.51 -15.53 -8.61
N ARG A 344 9.30 -14.47 -9.39
CA ARG A 344 9.33 -13.09 -8.85
C ARG A 344 8.19 -12.85 -7.86
N THR A 345 6.96 -13.15 -8.25
CA THR A 345 5.81 -12.93 -7.39
C THR A 345 5.87 -13.81 -6.14
N LEU A 346 6.23 -15.09 -6.30
CA LEU A 346 6.36 -16.03 -5.18
C LEU A 346 7.40 -15.55 -4.17
N ASN A 347 8.55 -15.06 -4.64
CA ASN A 347 9.59 -14.55 -3.74
C ASN A 347 9.18 -13.26 -3.03
N PHE A 348 8.46 -12.34 -3.68
CA PHE A 348 7.88 -11.21 -2.95
C PHE A 348 6.91 -11.69 -1.88
N VAL A 349 6.06 -12.67 -2.18
CA VAL A 349 5.16 -13.26 -1.18
C VAL A 349 5.93 -13.87 0.00
N LYS A 350 7.05 -14.55 -0.25
CA LYS A 350 7.91 -15.13 0.80
C LYS A 350 8.56 -14.08 1.70
N HIS A 351 9.08 -13.00 1.11
CA HIS A 351 9.98 -12.08 1.81
C HIS A 351 9.31 -10.78 2.29
N LEU A 352 8.18 -10.35 1.71
CA LEU A 352 7.45 -9.17 2.20
C LEU A 352 7.10 -9.21 3.71
N PRO A 353 6.78 -10.37 4.32
CA PRO A 353 6.55 -10.44 5.76
C PRO A 353 7.71 -9.95 6.64
N SER A 354 8.96 -10.07 6.20
CA SER A 354 10.11 -9.55 6.97
C SER A 354 10.11 -8.02 7.05
N GLY A 355 9.51 -7.35 6.06
CA GLY A 355 9.33 -5.90 6.04
C GLY A 355 7.99 -5.41 6.60
N GLN A 356 7.34 -6.20 7.47
CA GLN A 356 6.02 -5.91 8.07
C GLN A 356 4.85 -5.85 7.07
N TRP A 357 4.98 -6.51 5.91
CA TRP A 357 3.93 -6.61 4.91
C TRP A 357 3.35 -8.01 4.77
N SER A 358 2.03 -8.14 4.89
CA SER A 358 1.29 -9.38 4.67
C SER A 358 0.66 -9.40 3.26
N PRO A 359 1.10 -10.29 2.36
CA PRO A 359 0.59 -10.36 1.00
C PRO A 359 -0.78 -11.06 0.93
N VAL A 360 -1.70 -10.50 0.14
CA VAL A 360 -2.96 -11.13 -0.28
C VAL A 360 -2.92 -11.27 -1.80
N VAL A 361 -2.93 -12.50 -2.31
CA VAL A 361 -2.72 -12.75 -3.75
C VAL A 361 -4.06 -12.91 -4.46
N LEU A 362 -4.32 -12.08 -5.45
CA LEU A 362 -5.42 -12.22 -6.41
C LEU A 362 -4.87 -12.73 -7.74
N THR A 363 -5.22 -13.95 -8.12
CA THR A 363 -4.69 -14.62 -9.30
C THR A 363 -5.79 -15.29 -10.14
N ALA A 364 -5.43 -15.84 -11.29
CA ALA A 364 -6.35 -16.57 -12.17
C ALA A 364 -6.74 -17.94 -11.59
N SER A 365 -7.88 -18.47 -12.04
CA SER A 365 -8.26 -19.87 -11.81
C SER A 365 -7.23 -20.80 -12.42
N SER A 366 -6.92 -21.91 -11.77
CA SER A 366 -5.92 -22.87 -12.26
C SER A 366 -6.26 -23.41 -13.65
N SER A 367 -7.55 -23.54 -13.98
CA SER A 367 -8.04 -23.90 -15.31
C SER A 367 -7.62 -22.94 -16.44
N ALA A 368 -7.12 -21.74 -16.12
CA ALA A 368 -6.55 -20.82 -17.11
C ALA A 368 -5.15 -21.25 -17.56
N TYR A 369 -4.37 -21.87 -16.68
CA TYR A 369 -2.97 -22.20 -16.97
C TYR A 369 -2.86 -23.35 -17.98
N GLU A 370 -1.96 -23.20 -18.96
CA GLU A 370 -1.65 -24.24 -19.95
C GLU A 370 -0.81 -25.36 -19.33
N GLU A 371 0.21 -24.98 -18.55
CA GLU A 371 1.04 -25.90 -17.80
C GLU A 371 0.89 -25.65 -16.30
N GLN A 372 0.79 -26.72 -15.53
CA GLN A 372 0.71 -26.68 -14.07
C GLN A 372 1.70 -27.66 -13.45
N ARG A 373 2.36 -27.21 -12.38
CA ARG A 373 3.23 -28.05 -11.55
C ARG A 373 3.01 -27.71 -10.08
N ASN A 374 3.10 -28.73 -9.24
CA ASN A 374 2.89 -28.59 -7.79
C ASN A 374 4.19 -28.35 -7.01
N ASP A 375 5.34 -28.42 -7.69
CA ASP A 375 6.70 -28.22 -7.15
C ASP A 375 6.87 -26.87 -6.42
N LEU A 376 6.23 -25.81 -6.92
CA LEU A 376 6.30 -24.47 -6.32
C LEU A 376 5.17 -24.17 -5.31
N ILE A 377 4.18 -25.05 -5.13
CA ILE A 377 3.08 -24.81 -4.17
C ILE A 377 3.59 -24.83 -2.74
N SER A 378 4.45 -25.79 -2.41
CA SER A 378 5.07 -25.93 -1.08
C SER A 378 5.93 -24.73 -0.69
N SER A 379 6.39 -23.96 -1.68
CA SER A 379 7.17 -22.74 -1.48
C SER A 379 6.32 -21.51 -1.12
N VAL A 380 4.99 -21.60 -1.15
CA VAL A 380 4.11 -20.51 -0.69
C VAL A 380 4.04 -20.54 0.83
N PRO A 381 4.30 -19.43 1.54
CA PRO A 381 4.17 -19.39 2.99
C PRO A 381 2.78 -19.83 3.46
N PRO A 382 2.70 -20.64 4.53
CA PRO A 382 1.44 -21.09 5.10
C PRO A 382 0.58 -19.89 5.49
N ASN A 383 -0.74 -20.02 5.35
CA ASN A 383 -1.74 -18.97 5.62
C ASN A 383 -1.75 -17.77 4.67
N THR A 384 -0.93 -17.75 3.60
CA THR A 384 -1.05 -16.72 2.54
C THR A 384 -2.44 -16.78 1.88
N PRO A 385 -3.27 -15.73 1.93
CA PRO A 385 -4.57 -15.74 1.27
C PRO A 385 -4.41 -15.72 -0.26
N ILE A 386 -4.88 -16.76 -0.93
CA ILE A 386 -4.87 -16.86 -2.40
C ILE A 386 -6.31 -16.86 -2.93
N LEU A 387 -6.66 -15.79 -3.63
CA LEU A 387 -7.96 -15.59 -4.25
C LEU A 387 -7.87 -15.89 -5.74
N ARG A 388 -8.41 -17.03 -6.17
CA ARG A 388 -8.43 -17.43 -7.58
C ARG A 388 -9.71 -16.95 -8.26
N ALA A 389 -9.61 -16.07 -9.24
CA ALA A 389 -10.74 -15.54 -10.01
C ALA A 389 -10.81 -16.21 -11.39
N LEU A 390 -12.02 -16.47 -11.87
CA LEU A 390 -12.23 -17.08 -13.19
C LEU A 390 -11.51 -16.29 -14.27
N ALA A 391 -10.69 -16.96 -15.06
CA ALA A 391 -10.05 -16.41 -16.25
C ALA A 391 -10.24 -17.38 -17.40
N LEU A 392 -10.86 -16.92 -18.48
CA LEU A 392 -11.06 -17.69 -19.70
C LEU A 392 -10.14 -17.17 -20.80
N ASP A 393 -9.44 -18.09 -21.44
CA ASP A 393 -8.71 -17.83 -22.67
C ASP A 393 -9.67 -17.60 -23.83
N ALA A 394 -9.58 -16.45 -24.49
CA ALA A 394 -10.38 -16.13 -25.66
C ALA A 394 -10.23 -17.19 -26.78
N ALA A 395 -9.02 -17.69 -27.04
CA ALA A 395 -8.78 -18.65 -28.10
C ALA A 395 -9.21 -20.07 -27.73
N ARG A 396 -8.83 -20.54 -26.52
CA ARG A 396 -9.11 -21.90 -26.07
C ARG A 396 -10.54 -22.12 -25.60
N HIS A 397 -11.16 -21.15 -24.93
CA HIS A 397 -12.46 -21.35 -24.27
C HIS A 397 -13.63 -20.66 -24.96
N LEU A 398 -13.39 -19.59 -25.75
CA LEU A 398 -14.46 -18.80 -26.36
C LEU A 398 -14.53 -18.94 -27.88
N SER A 399 -13.76 -19.86 -28.46
CA SER A 399 -13.80 -20.11 -29.90
C SER A 399 -14.96 -21.04 -30.29
N ILE A 400 -15.67 -20.66 -31.35
CA ILE A 400 -16.67 -21.47 -32.03
C ILE A 400 -16.10 -21.79 -33.41
N ALA A 401 -15.96 -23.07 -33.74
CA ALA A 401 -15.28 -23.52 -34.97
C ALA A 401 -13.89 -22.88 -35.17
N LYS A 402 -13.09 -22.79 -34.08
CA LYS A 402 -11.76 -22.15 -34.04
C LYS A 402 -11.73 -20.65 -34.35
N LYS A 403 -12.89 -19.97 -34.34
CA LYS A 403 -13.00 -18.51 -34.50
C LYS A 403 -13.58 -17.88 -33.24
N TYR A 404 -13.07 -16.71 -32.86
CA TYR A 404 -13.59 -15.90 -31.75
C TYR A 404 -13.50 -14.41 -32.12
N PRO A 405 -14.40 -13.55 -31.60
CA PRO A 405 -14.28 -12.11 -31.81
C PRO A 405 -12.97 -11.56 -31.23
N GLY A 406 -12.13 -10.94 -32.07
CA GLY A 406 -10.80 -10.46 -31.67
C GLY A 406 -10.80 -9.45 -30.52
N VAL A 407 -11.89 -8.71 -30.33
CA VAL A 407 -12.07 -7.78 -29.19
C VAL A 407 -12.01 -8.48 -27.83
N LEU A 408 -12.37 -9.77 -27.76
CA LEU A 408 -12.31 -10.56 -26.53
C LEU A 408 -10.87 -10.90 -26.12
N ALA A 409 -9.90 -10.71 -27.01
CA ALA A 409 -8.47 -10.87 -26.72
C ALA A 409 -7.74 -9.53 -26.57
N LEU A 410 -8.47 -8.43 -26.34
CA LEU A 410 -7.92 -7.12 -26.02
C LEU A 410 -8.12 -6.79 -24.52
N PRO A 411 -7.11 -6.26 -23.82
CA PRO A 411 -5.75 -6.01 -24.30
C PRO A 411 -4.91 -7.29 -24.47
N ASP A 412 -5.35 -8.38 -23.86
CA ASP A 412 -4.74 -9.70 -23.96
C ASP A 412 -5.82 -10.81 -23.93
N ARG A 413 -5.43 -12.04 -24.24
CA ARG A 413 -6.34 -13.21 -24.34
C ARG A 413 -7.06 -13.58 -23.03
N TRP A 414 -6.68 -12.97 -21.91
CA TRP A 414 -7.25 -13.18 -20.58
C TRP A 414 -8.15 -12.04 -20.11
N SER A 415 -8.60 -11.16 -21.00
CA SER A 415 -9.46 -10.01 -20.68
C SER A 415 -10.68 -10.36 -19.80
N THR A 416 -11.22 -11.57 -19.94
CA THR A 416 -12.34 -12.11 -19.15
C THR A 416 -12.03 -12.20 -17.65
N TRP A 417 -10.75 -12.32 -17.27
CA TRP A 417 -10.30 -12.31 -15.89
C TRP A 417 -10.70 -11.02 -15.17
N TRP A 418 -10.77 -9.90 -15.89
CA TRP A 418 -11.09 -8.59 -15.34
C TRP A 418 -12.38 -8.59 -14.51
N PHE A 419 -13.46 -9.17 -15.04
CA PHE A 419 -14.77 -9.15 -14.38
C PHE A 419 -14.76 -9.88 -13.04
N ALA A 420 -14.31 -11.14 -13.04
CA ALA A 420 -14.29 -11.97 -11.83
C ALA A 420 -13.25 -11.47 -10.82
N ALA A 421 -12.11 -11.00 -11.29
CA ALA A 421 -11.02 -10.52 -10.45
C ALA A 421 -11.34 -9.18 -9.78
N VAL A 422 -11.96 -8.23 -10.48
CA VAL A 422 -12.39 -6.97 -9.85
C VAL A 422 -13.40 -7.24 -8.73
N PHE A 423 -14.40 -8.11 -8.96
CA PHE A 423 -15.35 -8.46 -7.91
C PHE A 423 -14.68 -9.11 -6.70
N LYS A 424 -13.83 -10.13 -6.93
CA LYS A 424 -13.08 -10.79 -5.84
C LYS A 424 -12.10 -9.84 -5.16
N GLY A 425 -11.45 -8.96 -5.90
CA GLY A 425 -10.55 -7.94 -5.40
C GLY A 425 -11.26 -6.92 -4.51
N LEU A 426 -12.44 -6.44 -4.89
CA LEU A 426 -13.25 -5.58 -4.02
C LEU A 426 -13.71 -6.30 -2.75
N LYS A 427 -14.06 -7.59 -2.84
CA LYS A 427 -14.33 -8.41 -1.65
C LYS A 427 -13.07 -8.55 -0.77
N ALA A 428 -11.91 -8.76 -1.38
CA ALA A 428 -10.62 -8.83 -0.71
C ALA A 428 -10.28 -7.51 0.01
N VAL A 429 -10.54 -6.37 -0.64
CA VAL A 429 -10.32 -5.06 -0.02
C VAL A 429 -11.17 -4.90 1.23
N ARG A 430 -12.43 -5.33 1.20
CA ARG A 430 -13.31 -5.30 2.38
C ARG A 430 -12.85 -6.26 3.48
N GLN A 431 -12.45 -7.47 3.11
CA GLN A 431 -12.09 -8.54 4.05
C GLN A 431 -10.71 -8.32 4.69
N TYR A 432 -9.70 -8.00 3.88
CA TYR A 432 -8.31 -7.94 4.31
C TYR A 432 -7.82 -6.51 4.56
N ARG A 433 -8.52 -5.47 4.07
CA ARG A 433 -8.14 -4.05 4.23
C ARG A 433 -6.67 -3.76 3.84
N PRO A 434 -6.27 -4.07 2.60
CA PRO A 434 -4.93 -3.76 2.12
C PRO A 434 -4.69 -2.25 2.11
N ALA A 435 -3.47 -1.84 2.46
CA ALA A 435 -3.03 -0.45 2.39
C ALA A 435 -2.59 -0.04 0.98
N VAL A 436 -2.08 -0.99 0.18
CA VAL A 436 -1.59 -0.77 -1.18
C VAL A 436 -2.03 -1.92 -2.10
N ILE A 437 -2.25 -1.60 -3.38
CA ILE A 437 -2.43 -2.60 -4.44
C ILE A 437 -1.11 -2.70 -5.22
N TRP A 438 -0.65 -3.93 -5.47
CA TRP A 438 0.47 -4.20 -6.36
C TRP A 438 -0.02 -5.06 -7.51
N SER A 439 0.49 -4.87 -8.73
CA SER A 439 0.12 -5.73 -9.87
C SER A 439 1.28 -5.90 -10.84
N THR A 440 1.33 -7.02 -11.57
CA THR A 440 2.47 -7.34 -12.45
C THR A 440 2.10 -7.71 -13.88
N TYR A 441 2.84 -7.16 -14.83
CA TYR A 441 2.84 -7.45 -16.29
C TYR A 441 3.74 -8.69 -16.57
N PRO A 442 3.59 -9.51 -17.65
CA PRO A 442 3.14 -9.24 -19.01
C PRO A 442 1.65 -9.43 -19.31
N ILE A 443 0.84 -9.75 -18.31
CA ILE A 443 -0.61 -9.87 -18.53
C ILE A 443 -1.25 -8.51 -18.25
N SER A 444 -1.52 -7.75 -19.31
CA SER A 444 -2.12 -6.40 -19.26
C SER A 444 -3.39 -6.31 -18.41
N SER A 445 -4.20 -7.36 -18.42
CA SER A 445 -5.41 -7.48 -17.61
C SER A 445 -5.14 -7.34 -16.10
N ALA A 446 -3.96 -7.73 -15.61
CA ALA A 446 -3.57 -7.55 -14.21
C ALA A 446 -3.54 -6.06 -13.81
N HIS A 447 -2.93 -5.22 -14.66
CA HIS A 447 -2.91 -3.77 -14.44
C HIS A 447 -4.30 -3.15 -14.59
N MET A 448 -5.14 -3.64 -15.53
CA MET A 448 -6.52 -3.17 -15.63
C MET A 448 -7.34 -3.47 -14.37
N ILE A 449 -7.19 -4.67 -13.80
CA ILE A 449 -7.85 -5.06 -12.55
C ILE A 449 -7.41 -4.13 -11.42
N ALA A 450 -6.11 -3.96 -11.23
CA ALA A 450 -5.57 -3.12 -10.16
C ALA A 450 -5.97 -1.65 -10.30
N ALA A 451 -5.92 -1.09 -11.52
CA ALA A 451 -6.40 0.26 -11.82
C ALA A 451 -7.88 0.43 -11.50
N THR A 452 -8.70 -0.58 -11.77
CA THR A 452 -10.14 -0.56 -11.49
C THR A 452 -10.41 -0.59 -9.99
N ILE A 453 -9.75 -1.50 -9.25
CA ILE A 453 -9.89 -1.60 -7.80
C ILE A 453 -9.42 -0.31 -7.15
N SER A 454 -8.22 0.17 -7.50
CA SER A 454 -7.65 1.44 -7.00
C SER A 454 -8.61 2.61 -7.19
N ARG A 455 -9.19 2.77 -8.39
CA ARG A 455 -10.17 3.84 -8.66
C ARG A 455 -11.43 3.72 -7.80
N LEU A 456 -11.92 2.51 -7.56
CA LEU A 456 -13.15 2.27 -6.80
C LEU A 456 -12.95 2.37 -5.28
N THR A 457 -11.73 2.13 -4.79
CA THR A 457 -11.43 2.07 -3.35
C THR A 457 -10.62 3.25 -2.84
N GLY A 458 -9.99 4.01 -3.75
CA GLY A 458 -9.05 5.07 -3.41
C GLY A 458 -7.68 4.57 -2.94
N LEU A 459 -7.41 3.26 -3.03
CA LEU A 459 -6.14 2.69 -2.59
C LEU A 459 -5.02 3.05 -3.58
N PRO A 460 -3.81 3.39 -3.08
CA PRO A 460 -2.63 3.60 -3.91
C PRO A 460 -2.26 2.30 -4.65
N TRP A 461 -1.72 2.46 -5.85
CA TRP A 461 -1.42 1.34 -6.75
C TRP A 461 0.02 1.41 -7.27
N VAL A 462 0.77 0.32 -7.09
CA VAL A 462 2.11 0.10 -7.64
C VAL A 462 2.03 -0.88 -8.82
N ALA A 463 2.55 -0.48 -9.98
CA ALA A 463 2.55 -1.28 -11.21
C ALA A 463 3.94 -1.85 -11.53
N ASP A 464 4.11 -3.17 -11.53
CA ASP A 464 5.36 -3.88 -11.85
C ASP A 464 5.41 -4.30 -13.32
N PHE A 465 6.27 -3.61 -14.08
CA PHE A 465 6.61 -3.87 -15.48
C PHE A 465 7.84 -4.78 -15.55
N ARG A 466 7.58 -6.08 -15.69
CA ARG A 466 8.65 -7.08 -15.88
C ARG A 466 9.18 -7.13 -17.31
N ASP A 467 8.33 -6.71 -18.25
CA ASP A 467 8.58 -6.65 -19.67
C ASP A 467 8.08 -5.31 -20.21
N PRO A 468 8.63 -4.77 -21.31
CA PRO A 468 8.05 -3.59 -21.96
C PRO A 468 6.64 -3.90 -22.49
N MET A 469 5.67 -3.05 -22.18
CA MET A 469 4.29 -3.18 -22.67
C MET A 469 4.19 -2.80 -24.15
N VAL A 470 4.88 -1.74 -24.55
CA VAL A 470 5.06 -1.34 -25.95
C VAL A 470 6.55 -1.26 -26.28
N SER A 471 7.01 -2.13 -27.18
CA SER A 471 8.40 -2.19 -27.65
C SER A 471 8.48 -2.13 -29.19
N ALA A 472 9.59 -1.60 -29.70
CA ALA A 472 9.94 -1.67 -31.12
C ALA A 472 10.21 -3.13 -31.57
N SER A 473 10.69 -3.98 -30.67
CA SER A 473 11.08 -5.38 -30.96
C SER A 473 9.93 -6.39 -30.95
N SER A 474 8.73 -6.00 -30.53
CA SER A 474 7.51 -6.83 -30.61
C SER A 474 6.34 -6.01 -31.16
N PRO A 475 6.27 -5.84 -32.48
CA PRO A 475 5.18 -5.08 -33.10
C PRO A 475 3.86 -5.86 -32.99
N ALA A 476 3.03 -5.50 -32.02
CA ALA A 476 1.63 -5.92 -32.01
C ALA A 476 0.89 -5.29 -33.22
N PRO A 477 -0.03 -6.01 -33.89
CA PRO A 477 -0.74 -5.46 -35.05
C PRO A 477 -1.68 -4.31 -34.68
N GLY A 478 -1.69 -3.24 -35.48
CA GLY A 478 -2.71 -2.17 -35.53
C GLY A 478 -3.41 -1.82 -34.21
N MET A 479 -4.64 -2.28 -34.05
CA MET A 479 -5.52 -1.98 -32.90
C MET A 479 -4.94 -2.48 -31.56
N GLN A 480 -4.28 -3.64 -31.52
CA GLN A 480 -3.69 -4.16 -30.28
C GLN A 480 -2.58 -3.23 -29.78
N ARG A 481 -1.73 -2.73 -30.69
CA ARG A 481 -0.71 -1.73 -30.34
C ARG A 481 -1.33 -0.45 -29.81
N GLN A 482 -2.40 0.05 -30.43
CA GLN A 482 -3.10 1.24 -29.94
C GLN A 482 -3.66 1.05 -28.54
N VAL A 483 -4.31 -0.09 -28.26
CA VAL A 483 -4.83 -0.42 -26.93
C VAL A 483 -3.70 -0.54 -25.90
N MET A 484 -2.59 -1.20 -26.26
CA MET A 484 -1.44 -1.35 -25.37
C MET A 484 -0.76 -0.01 -25.07
N THR A 485 -0.56 0.86 -26.07
CA THR A 485 -0.03 2.22 -25.87
C THR A 485 -0.94 3.05 -24.98
N TRP A 486 -2.26 2.96 -25.19
CA TRP A 486 -3.22 3.67 -24.35
C TRP A 486 -3.22 3.14 -22.90
N LEU A 487 -3.12 1.82 -22.72
CA LEU A 487 -3.09 1.20 -21.41
C LEU A 487 -1.79 1.58 -20.68
N GLU A 488 -0.66 1.51 -21.38
CA GLU A 488 0.66 1.93 -20.89
C GLU A 488 0.61 3.34 -20.33
N ALA A 489 0.15 4.31 -21.14
CA ALA A 489 0.00 5.70 -20.70
C ALA A 489 -0.91 5.82 -19.47
N ARG A 490 -2.05 5.12 -19.47
CA ARG A 490 -2.97 5.13 -18.32
C ARG A 490 -2.37 4.56 -17.05
N VAL A 491 -1.55 3.52 -17.14
CA VAL A 491 -0.84 2.96 -15.98
C VAL A 491 0.12 4.01 -15.43
N LEU A 492 0.97 4.60 -16.27
CA LEU A 492 1.96 5.60 -15.83
C LEU A 492 1.31 6.83 -15.18
N HIS A 493 0.22 7.33 -15.76
CA HIS A 493 -0.48 8.48 -15.19
C HIS A 493 -1.17 8.17 -13.86
N ARG A 494 -1.71 6.96 -13.66
CA ARG A 494 -2.57 6.62 -12.50
C ARG A 494 -1.88 5.87 -11.37
N ALA A 495 -0.89 5.05 -11.65
CA ALA A 495 -0.15 4.37 -10.61
C ALA A 495 0.59 5.40 -9.74
N ALA A 496 0.71 5.10 -8.45
CA ALA A 496 1.53 5.84 -7.50
C ALA A 496 3.03 5.65 -7.79
N ALA A 497 3.41 4.44 -8.20
CA ALA A 497 4.75 4.11 -8.67
C ALA A 497 4.70 3.03 -9.78
N CYS A 498 5.71 3.03 -10.65
CA CYS A 498 5.92 2.02 -11.69
C CYS A 498 7.31 1.39 -11.50
N VAL A 499 7.35 0.07 -11.33
CA VAL A 499 8.57 -0.70 -11.11
C VAL A 499 9.02 -1.33 -12.41
N PHE A 500 10.31 -1.23 -12.73
CA PHE A 500 10.94 -1.85 -13.89
C PHE A 500 12.09 -2.75 -13.43
N THR A 501 12.43 -3.76 -14.23
CA THR A 501 13.50 -4.71 -13.88
C THR A 501 14.90 -4.25 -14.27
N THR A 502 15.03 -3.17 -15.04
CA THR A 502 16.31 -2.64 -15.52
C THR A 502 16.31 -1.12 -15.55
N GLU A 503 17.51 -0.54 -15.44
CA GLU A 503 17.73 0.90 -15.55
C GLU A 503 17.34 1.44 -16.93
N ARG A 504 17.67 0.73 -18.02
CA ARG A 504 17.30 1.18 -19.36
C ARG A 504 15.80 1.22 -19.56
N ALA A 505 15.07 0.18 -19.12
CA ALA A 505 13.61 0.18 -19.21
C ALA A 505 13.01 1.35 -18.42
N ALA A 506 13.42 1.57 -17.17
CA ALA A 506 12.93 2.70 -16.39
C ALA A 506 13.21 4.06 -17.08
N LYS A 507 14.40 4.25 -17.63
CA LYS A 507 14.78 5.47 -18.35
C LYS A 507 14.01 5.65 -19.66
N GLU A 508 13.74 4.59 -20.40
CA GLU A 508 12.92 4.64 -21.62
C GLU A 508 11.49 5.07 -21.30
N TYR A 509 10.90 4.53 -20.24
CA TYR A 509 9.58 4.98 -19.78
C TYR A 509 9.60 6.42 -19.26
N ALA A 510 10.60 6.80 -18.46
CA ALA A 510 10.74 8.18 -17.97
C ALA A 510 10.94 9.20 -19.12
N ARG A 511 11.64 8.82 -20.20
CA ARG A 511 11.78 9.66 -21.40
C ARG A 511 10.47 9.79 -22.18
N ARG A 512 9.69 8.70 -22.30
CA ARG A 512 8.37 8.72 -22.95
C ARG A 512 7.31 9.49 -22.15
N TYR A 513 7.42 9.46 -20.82
CA TYR A 513 6.48 10.06 -19.88
C TYR A 513 7.21 10.98 -18.88
N PRO A 514 7.66 12.16 -19.31
CA PRO A 514 8.55 13.02 -18.51
C PRO A 514 7.89 13.56 -17.24
N LEU A 515 6.57 13.79 -17.23
CA LEU A 515 5.84 14.25 -16.05
C LEU A 515 5.77 13.15 -14.96
N GLU A 516 5.78 11.89 -15.39
CA GLU A 516 5.72 10.70 -14.54
C GLU A 516 7.10 10.08 -14.26
N ALA A 517 8.18 10.71 -14.73
CA ALA A 517 9.54 10.18 -14.59
C ALA A 517 9.90 9.83 -13.14
N HIS A 518 9.47 10.64 -12.17
CA HIS A 518 9.70 10.42 -10.74
C HIS A 518 9.08 9.11 -10.20
N LYS A 519 8.07 8.57 -10.88
CA LYS A 519 7.38 7.32 -10.54
C LYS A 519 8.12 6.07 -11.04
N CYS A 520 9.05 6.22 -11.97
CA CYS A 520 9.76 5.09 -12.58
C CYS A 520 10.90 4.64 -11.65
N LYS A 521 10.77 3.45 -11.08
CA LYS A 521 11.72 2.87 -10.10
C LYS A 521 12.25 1.54 -10.60
N VAL A 522 13.43 1.14 -10.14
CA VAL A 522 14.07 -0.12 -10.55
C VAL A 522 14.10 -1.12 -9.40
N ILE A 523 13.52 -2.29 -9.62
CA ILE A 523 13.69 -3.47 -8.77
C ILE A 523 14.01 -4.64 -9.70
N ALA A 524 15.28 -5.06 -9.67
CA ALA A 524 15.79 -6.14 -10.51
C ALA A 524 15.06 -7.46 -10.26
N ASN A 525 15.22 -8.45 -11.15
CA ASN A 525 14.65 -9.78 -10.91
C ASN A 525 15.31 -10.42 -9.68
N GLY A 526 16.59 -10.76 -9.76
CA GLY A 526 17.32 -11.36 -8.66
C GLY A 526 17.17 -12.87 -8.51
N TYR A 527 17.87 -13.44 -7.52
CA TYR A 527 17.96 -14.88 -7.25
C TYR A 527 17.51 -15.21 -5.81
N ASP A 528 16.94 -16.38 -5.58
CA ASP A 528 16.53 -16.85 -4.25
C ASP A 528 17.73 -17.59 -3.61
N GLU A 529 18.24 -17.12 -2.47
CA GLU A 529 19.39 -17.73 -1.79
C GLU A 529 19.04 -19.13 -1.26
N THR A 530 17.77 -19.37 -0.90
CA THR A 530 17.32 -20.62 -0.26
C THR A 530 17.45 -21.83 -1.17
N VAL A 531 17.46 -21.63 -2.48
CA VAL A 531 17.49 -22.72 -3.48
C VAL A 531 18.90 -23.27 -3.69
N PHE A 532 19.93 -22.58 -3.18
CA PHE A 532 21.33 -23.04 -3.22
C PHE A 532 21.74 -23.81 -1.96
N ALA A 533 20.94 -23.73 -0.89
CA ALA A 533 21.26 -24.34 0.38
C ALA A 533 21.22 -25.88 0.29
N GLY A 534 22.35 -26.54 0.59
CA GLY A 534 22.43 -28.01 0.63
C GLY A 534 22.42 -28.70 -0.74
N VAL A 535 22.50 -27.95 -1.84
CA VAL A 535 22.53 -28.53 -3.19
C VAL A 535 23.92 -29.08 -3.49
N THR A 536 23.98 -30.34 -3.93
CA THR A 536 25.23 -30.98 -4.38
C THR A 536 25.36 -30.80 -5.90
N PRO A 537 26.50 -30.29 -6.40
CA PRO A 537 26.74 -30.19 -7.85
C PRO A 537 26.58 -31.52 -8.57
N ALA A 538 25.88 -31.53 -9.70
CA ALA A 538 25.58 -32.74 -10.46
C ALA A 538 25.90 -32.56 -11.96
N ARG A 539 26.40 -33.62 -12.61
CA ARG A 539 26.64 -33.63 -14.07
C ARG A 539 26.20 -34.97 -14.69
N SER A 540 24.90 -35.22 -14.62
CA SER A 540 24.30 -36.51 -15.00
C SER A 540 24.78 -37.00 -16.37
N GLY A 541 25.26 -38.24 -16.39
CA GLY A 541 25.72 -38.94 -17.59
C GLY A 541 27.10 -38.55 -18.12
N LEU A 542 27.88 -37.72 -17.41
CA LEU A 542 29.19 -37.23 -17.90
C LEU A 542 30.35 -37.75 -17.06
N GLU A 543 31.45 -38.12 -17.72
CA GLU A 543 32.70 -38.48 -17.06
C GLU A 543 33.34 -37.26 -16.39
N ARG A 544 34.13 -37.48 -15.33
CA ARG A 544 34.76 -36.38 -14.57
C ARG A 544 35.71 -35.52 -15.41
N ARG A 545 36.33 -36.12 -16.45
CA ARG A 545 37.27 -35.46 -17.36
C ARG A 545 36.60 -34.66 -18.48
N THR A 546 35.30 -34.87 -18.72
CA THR A 546 34.55 -34.15 -19.76
C THR A 546 34.33 -32.70 -19.33
N LEU A 547 34.73 -31.78 -20.19
CA LEU A 547 34.46 -30.35 -20.09
C LEU A 547 32.98 -30.11 -20.39
N PHE A 548 32.24 -29.64 -19.39
CA PHE A 548 30.79 -29.51 -19.47
C PHE A 548 30.34 -28.04 -19.56
N MET A 549 29.76 -27.66 -20.70
CA MET A 549 29.16 -26.35 -20.93
C MET A 549 27.63 -26.45 -20.89
N LEU A 550 26.96 -25.52 -20.21
CA LEU A 550 25.51 -25.57 -19.99
C LEU A 550 24.81 -24.26 -20.32
N HIS A 551 23.79 -24.33 -21.18
CA HIS A 551 22.73 -23.34 -21.25
C HIS A 551 21.43 -23.91 -20.68
N SER A 552 20.92 -23.38 -19.56
CA SER A 552 19.63 -23.77 -19.01
C SER A 552 18.54 -22.74 -19.35
N GLY A 553 17.66 -23.07 -20.30
CA GLY A 553 16.43 -22.31 -20.61
C GLY A 553 16.21 -21.98 -22.09
N LEU A 554 15.30 -21.04 -22.33
CA LEU A 554 14.76 -20.79 -23.68
C LEU A 554 15.77 -20.13 -24.63
N ILE A 555 15.92 -20.77 -25.80
CA ILE A 555 16.58 -20.24 -27.00
C ILE A 555 15.51 -19.80 -28.00
N TYR A 556 15.68 -18.62 -28.60
CA TYR A 556 14.84 -18.06 -29.64
C TYR A 556 15.69 -17.85 -30.89
N PRO A 557 15.18 -18.19 -32.08
CA PRO A 557 15.87 -17.88 -33.33
C PRO A 557 16.20 -16.38 -33.42
N ARG A 558 17.34 -16.05 -34.04
CA ARG A 558 17.93 -14.69 -34.14
C ARG A 558 18.46 -14.12 -32.83
N ASP A 559 17.59 -13.85 -31.87
CA ASP A 559 17.95 -13.06 -30.68
C ASP A 559 18.59 -13.86 -29.55
N ARG A 560 18.57 -15.19 -29.61
CA ARG A 560 19.38 -16.06 -28.72
C ARG A 560 20.03 -17.18 -29.51
N ASP A 561 20.32 -16.92 -30.79
CA ASP A 561 20.93 -17.87 -31.71
C ASP A 561 22.35 -18.26 -31.26
N PRO A 562 22.66 -19.56 -31.07
CA PRO A 562 24.00 -20.02 -30.72
C PRO A 562 24.94 -20.23 -31.93
N SER A 563 24.53 -19.90 -33.16
CA SER A 563 25.33 -20.20 -34.38
C SER A 563 26.75 -19.64 -34.36
N THR A 564 26.95 -18.38 -33.95
CA THR A 564 28.28 -17.75 -33.89
C THR A 564 29.15 -18.36 -32.79
N PHE A 565 28.54 -18.83 -31.72
CA PHE A 565 29.20 -19.62 -30.68
C PHE A 565 29.63 -20.99 -31.21
N PHE A 566 28.78 -21.69 -31.96
CA PHE A 566 29.15 -22.96 -32.59
C PHE A 566 30.31 -22.80 -33.58
N ALA A 567 30.31 -21.74 -34.39
CA ALA A 567 31.45 -21.42 -35.26
C ALA A 567 32.76 -21.21 -34.46
N ALA A 568 32.68 -20.51 -33.32
CA ALA A 568 33.84 -20.30 -32.45
C ALA A 568 34.34 -21.60 -31.81
N VAL A 569 33.44 -22.46 -31.33
CA VAL A 569 33.78 -23.77 -30.76
C VAL A 569 34.42 -24.68 -31.81
N GLN A 570 33.84 -24.78 -33.01
CA GLN A 570 34.41 -25.59 -34.09
C GLN A 570 35.82 -25.11 -34.46
N GLY A 571 36.04 -23.79 -34.57
CA GLY A 571 37.38 -23.25 -34.82
C GLY A 571 38.41 -23.57 -33.73
N LEU A 572 38.00 -23.67 -32.47
CA LEU A 572 38.86 -24.10 -31.35
C LEU A 572 39.11 -25.61 -31.31
N ILE A 573 38.21 -26.41 -31.88
CA ILE A 573 38.44 -27.84 -32.08
C ILE A 573 39.47 -28.03 -33.20
N ASP A 574 39.30 -27.30 -34.31
CA ASP A 574 40.19 -27.39 -35.47
C ASP A 574 41.64 -26.99 -35.16
N ASP A 575 41.85 -26.03 -34.26
CA ASP A 575 43.18 -25.58 -33.84
C ASP A 575 43.76 -26.34 -32.63
N GLY A 576 43.02 -27.30 -32.08
CA GLY A 576 43.43 -28.13 -30.95
C GLY A 576 43.33 -27.48 -29.57
N SER A 577 42.74 -26.29 -29.46
CA SER A 577 42.50 -25.62 -28.15
C SER A 577 41.39 -26.28 -27.34
N LEU A 578 40.43 -26.95 -27.99
CA LEU A 578 39.38 -27.76 -27.37
C LEU A 578 39.48 -29.21 -27.84
N ASP A 579 39.49 -30.13 -26.87
CA ASP A 579 39.45 -31.55 -27.14
C ASP A 579 38.01 -32.02 -27.38
N ARG A 580 37.73 -32.45 -28.61
CA ARG A 580 36.41 -32.91 -29.05
C ARG A 580 35.93 -34.15 -28.29
N GLU A 581 36.84 -35.07 -27.94
CA GLU A 581 36.47 -36.32 -27.25
C GLU A 581 36.02 -36.07 -25.80
N HIS A 582 36.46 -34.97 -25.21
CA HIS A 582 36.18 -34.61 -23.82
C HIS A 582 35.35 -33.33 -23.70
N LEU A 583 34.51 -33.02 -24.69
CA LEU A 583 33.64 -31.84 -24.69
C LEU A 583 32.16 -32.23 -24.73
N GLN A 584 31.36 -31.66 -23.82
CA GLN A 584 29.90 -31.71 -23.90
C GLN A 584 29.31 -30.32 -23.73
N ILE A 585 28.48 -29.92 -24.69
CA ILE A 585 27.68 -28.69 -24.66
C ILE A 585 26.21 -29.09 -24.56
N ARG A 586 25.51 -28.63 -23.53
CA ARG A 586 24.12 -29.01 -23.29
C ARG A 586 23.21 -27.79 -23.29
N PHE A 587 22.12 -27.89 -24.06
CA PHE A 587 21.01 -26.94 -24.02
C PHE A 587 19.82 -27.61 -23.35
N ARG A 588 19.46 -27.12 -22.16
CA ARG A 588 18.32 -27.63 -21.41
C ARG A 588 17.06 -26.82 -21.67
N ALA A 589 16.00 -27.53 -22.07
CA ALA A 589 14.70 -26.98 -22.41
C ALA A 589 14.72 -25.79 -23.41
N PRO A 590 15.48 -25.86 -24.53
CA PRO A 590 15.32 -24.87 -25.59
C PRO A 590 13.96 -25.13 -26.24
N LYS A 591 13.00 -24.21 -26.09
CA LYS A 591 11.69 -24.27 -26.78
C LYS A 591 11.82 -24.56 -28.29
N HIS A 592 12.95 -24.15 -28.88
CA HIS A 592 13.37 -24.34 -30.26
C HIS A 592 14.56 -25.32 -30.38
N GLY A 593 14.42 -26.52 -29.80
CA GLY A 593 15.51 -27.49 -29.71
C GLY A 593 15.95 -28.08 -31.04
N ALA A 594 15.01 -28.24 -31.99
CA ALA A 594 15.33 -28.72 -33.33
C ALA A 594 16.24 -27.71 -34.06
N GLU A 595 15.95 -26.42 -33.95
CA GLU A 595 16.74 -25.36 -34.58
C GLU A 595 18.16 -25.27 -33.99
N VAL A 596 18.31 -25.51 -32.68
CA VAL A 596 19.64 -25.60 -32.05
C VAL A 596 20.40 -26.82 -32.57
N SER A 597 19.75 -27.98 -32.67
CA SER A 597 20.34 -29.21 -33.19
C SER A 597 20.76 -29.08 -34.66
N ASP A 598 19.91 -28.47 -35.49
CA ASP A 598 20.20 -28.18 -36.90
C ASP A 598 21.38 -27.22 -37.04
N SER A 599 21.46 -26.19 -36.20
CA SER A 599 22.60 -25.27 -36.17
C SER A 599 23.88 -25.98 -35.76
N ALA A 600 23.84 -26.84 -34.73
CA ALA A 600 25.00 -27.64 -34.32
C ALA A 600 25.47 -28.57 -35.45
N ALA A 601 24.54 -29.23 -36.15
CA ALA A 601 24.85 -30.09 -37.29
C ALA A 601 25.51 -29.32 -38.44
N LYS A 602 25.03 -28.12 -38.77
CA LYS A 602 25.64 -27.25 -39.79
C LYS A 602 27.09 -26.87 -39.48
N HIS A 603 27.46 -26.83 -38.20
CA HIS A 603 28.82 -26.54 -37.75
C HIS A 603 29.63 -27.80 -37.43
N GLY A 604 29.10 -29.00 -37.70
CA GLY A 604 29.79 -30.25 -37.45
C GLY A 604 29.94 -30.60 -35.96
N LEU A 605 29.00 -30.18 -35.10
CA LEU A 605 29.04 -30.37 -33.63
C LEU A 605 27.95 -31.31 -33.09
N SER A 606 27.33 -32.14 -33.92
CA SER A 606 26.20 -33.02 -33.53
C SER A 606 26.54 -34.05 -32.45
N ASP A 607 27.81 -34.41 -32.31
CA ASP A 607 28.34 -35.36 -31.33
C ASP A 607 28.64 -34.72 -29.96
N VAL A 608 28.86 -33.41 -29.91
CA VAL A 608 29.17 -32.68 -28.66
C VAL A 608 28.00 -31.82 -28.16
N VAL A 609 27.00 -31.53 -29.00
CA VAL A 609 25.82 -30.74 -28.61
C VAL A 609 24.64 -31.64 -28.26
N GLU A 610 24.17 -31.54 -27.01
CA GLU A 610 23.02 -32.29 -26.48
C GLU A 610 21.82 -31.37 -26.24
N ILE A 611 20.65 -31.74 -26.76
CA ILE A 611 19.37 -31.11 -26.44
C ILE A 611 18.63 -31.97 -25.42
N SER A 612 18.28 -31.36 -24.28
CA SER A 612 17.92 -32.12 -23.11
C SER A 612 16.63 -31.53 -22.47
N PRO A 613 15.68 -32.35 -21.98
CA PRO A 613 14.33 -31.89 -21.58
C PRO A 613 14.34 -31.05 -20.29
N PRO A 614 13.24 -30.33 -19.95
CA PRO A 614 13.15 -29.65 -18.66
C PRO A 614 13.15 -30.64 -17.49
N ILE A 615 13.86 -30.27 -16.41
CA ILE A 615 13.96 -31.03 -15.16
C ILE A 615 13.35 -30.23 -13.99
N PRO A 616 13.09 -30.85 -12.82
CA PRO A 616 12.76 -30.13 -11.59
C PRO A 616 13.74 -29.00 -11.27
N TYR A 617 13.25 -27.96 -10.59
CA TYR A 617 14.00 -26.71 -10.42
C TYR A 617 15.26 -26.88 -9.56
N ASP A 618 15.19 -27.70 -8.50
CA ASP A 618 16.33 -28.10 -7.66
C ASP A 618 17.39 -28.88 -8.43
N GLU A 619 16.98 -29.82 -9.28
CA GLU A 619 17.89 -30.55 -10.17
C GLU A 619 18.58 -29.61 -11.18
N ALA A 620 17.86 -28.58 -11.67
CA ALA A 620 18.45 -27.57 -12.55
C ALA A 620 19.52 -26.73 -11.85
N ILE A 621 19.33 -26.41 -10.56
CA ILE A 621 20.37 -25.73 -9.75
C ILE A 621 21.58 -26.65 -9.56
N ALA A 622 21.37 -27.94 -9.28
CA ALA A 622 22.44 -28.92 -9.14
C ALA A 622 23.26 -29.07 -10.45
N GLU A 623 22.58 -29.15 -11.60
CA GLU A 623 23.23 -29.24 -12.91
C GLU A 623 24.04 -27.97 -13.24
N MET A 624 23.49 -26.79 -12.93
CA MET A 624 24.17 -25.51 -13.08
C MET A 624 25.46 -25.44 -12.25
N LEU A 625 25.42 -25.88 -10.99
CA LEU A 625 26.60 -25.92 -10.12
C LEU A 625 27.62 -26.96 -10.59
N GLY A 626 27.21 -27.98 -11.35
CA GLY A 626 28.09 -29.00 -11.91
C GLY A 626 28.75 -28.64 -13.23
N ALA A 627 28.35 -27.53 -13.88
CA ALA A 627 28.90 -27.08 -15.16
C ALA A 627 30.28 -26.41 -15.00
N ASP A 628 31.21 -26.72 -15.91
CA ASP A 628 32.51 -26.05 -16.02
C ASP A 628 32.38 -24.65 -16.63
N LEU A 629 31.36 -24.44 -17.48
CA LEU A 629 31.05 -23.14 -18.08
C LEU A 629 29.54 -22.97 -18.27
N LEU A 630 28.98 -21.92 -17.69
CA LEU A 630 27.61 -21.51 -17.94
C LEU A 630 27.53 -20.63 -19.19
N LEU A 631 26.46 -20.79 -19.96
CA LEU A 631 26.25 -20.10 -21.23
C LEU A 631 24.97 -19.25 -21.16
N VAL A 632 25.05 -17.99 -21.60
CA VAL A 632 23.86 -17.13 -21.82
C VAL A 632 23.95 -16.44 -23.17
N PHE A 633 22.83 -16.39 -23.89
CA PHE A 633 22.70 -15.81 -25.23
C PHE A 633 21.64 -14.72 -25.22
N GLN A 634 21.95 -13.53 -25.76
CA GLN A 634 20.98 -12.43 -25.85
C GLN A 634 21.40 -11.34 -26.85
N GLY A 635 20.58 -11.15 -27.88
CA GLY A 635 20.73 -10.14 -28.92
C GLY A 635 20.01 -8.82 -28.61
N SER A 636 20.13 -7.91 -29.57
CA SER A 636 19.80 -6.48 -29.42
C SER A 636 18.33 -6.19 -29.09
N ASN A 637 17.39 -7.03 -29.52
CA ASN A 637 15.96 -6.86 -29.22
C ASN A 637 15.60 -6.93 -27.73
N PHE A 638 16.51 -7.46 -26.91
CA PHE A 638 16.36 -7.60 -25.47
C PHE A 638 17.32 -6.70 -24.68
N ASN A 639 17.91 -5.67 -25.29
CA ASN A 639 18.90 -4.80 -24.63
C ASN A 639 18.40 -4.07 -23.39
N ALA A 640 17.08 -3.89 -23.25
CA ALA A 640 16.45 -3.30 -22.06
C ALA A 640 16.01 -4.35 -21.02
N GLN A 641 16.35 -5.63 -21.19
CA GLN A 641 15.91 -6.74 -20.33
C GLN A 641 17.12 -7.54 -19.85
N ILE A 642 17.05 -8.06 -18.62
CA ILE A 642 18.06 -8.98 -18.07
C ILE A 642 17.38 -10.31 -17.74
N PRO A 643 17.80 -11.44 -18.34
CA PRO A 643 17.24 -12.76 -18.04
C PRO A 643 17.39 -13.11 -16.56
N ALA A 644 16.35 -13.65 -15.94
CA ALA A 644 16.38 -14.00 -14.51
C ALA A 644 17.52 -14.98 -14.14
N LYS A 645 17.85 -15.93 -15.03
CA LYS A 645 18.96 -16.89 -14.85
C LYS A 645 20.34 -16.23 -14.65
N VAL A 646 20.53 -15.01 -15.15
CA VAL A 646 21.81 -14.29 -15.01
C VAL A 646 22.15 -14.07 -13.53
N TYR A 647 21.14 -13.79 -12.70
CA TYR A 647 21.34 -13.59 -11.27
C TYR A 647 21.70 -14.91 -10.56
N GLU A 648 21.10 -16.03 -10.97
CA GLU A 648 21.45 -17.37 -10.48
C GLU A 648 22.85 -17.77 -10.93
N TYR A 649 23.25 -17.46 -12.16
CA TYR A 649 24.60 -17.73 -12.67
C TYR A 649 25.67 -16.92 -11.94
N LEU A 650 25.38 -15.65 -11.63
CA LEU A 650 26.25 -14.84 -10.78
C LEU A 650 26.40 -15.45 -9.39
N ARG A 651 25.28 -15.89 -8.78
CA ARG A 651 25.28 -16.53 -7.46
C ARG A 651 25.95 -17.91 -7.47
N ALA A 652 25.85 -18.68 -8.55
CA ALA A 652 26.48 -20.00 -8.68
C ALA A 652 28.00 -19.95 -8.58
N GLN A 653 28.60 -18.77 -8.81
CA GLN A 653 30.05 -18.55 -8.88
C GLN A 653 30.78 -19.36 -9.97
N SER A 654 30.06 -20.15 -10.78
CA SER A 654 30.61 -20.82 -11.94
C SER A 654 31.12 -19.82 -13.00
N PRO A 655 32.10 -20.21 -13.82
CA PRO A 655 32.49 -19.46 -15.01
C PRO A 655 31.29 -19.19 -15.91
N LEU A 656 31.21 -17.99 -16.49
CA LEU A 656 30.10 -17.59 -17.35
C LEU A 656 30.63 -17.04 -18.67
N LEU A 657 30.31 -17.69 -19.78
CA LEU A 657 30.41 -17.11 -21.11
C LEU A 657 29.06 -16.49 -21.47
N ALA A 658 29.05 -15.16 -21.63
CA ALA A 658 27.89 -14.41 -22.03
C ALA A 658 28.07 -13.93 -23.46
N VAL A 659 27.35 -14.59 -24.38
CA VAL A 659 27.32 -14.27 -25.81
C VAL A 659 26.17 -13.28 -26.04
N LEU A 660 26.49 -11.99 -26.10
CA LEU A 660 25.53 -10.91 -25.99
C LEU A 660 25.74 -9.84 -27.06
N ASP A 661 24.72 -9.00 -27.28
CA ASP A 661 24.97 -7.65 -27.81
C ASP A 661 25.74 -6.83 -26.73
N PRO A 662 26.95 -6.32 -27.02
CA PRO A 662 27.75 -5.54 -26.08
C PRO A 662 27.06 -4.28 -25.55
N ALA A 663 26.08 -3.75 -26.30
CA ALA A 663 25.31 -2.58 -25.95
C ALA A 663 24.15 -2.87 -24.98
N GLY A 664 23.85 -4.14 -24.68
CA GLY A 664 22.72 -4.53 -23.81
C GLY A 664 22.97 -4.35 -22.31
N ASP A 665 21.89 -4.16 -21.54
CA ASP A 665 21.96 -4.05 -20.07
C ASP A 665 22.52 -5.32 -19.42
N THR A 666 22.32 -6.50 -20.03
CA THR A 666 22.92 -7.76 -19.55
C THR A 666 24.44 -7.72 -19.61
N ALA A 667 25.03 -7.17 -20.69
CA ALA A 667 26.48 -7.01 -20.79
C ALA A 667 26.99 -6.00 -19.76
N GLY A 668 26.28 -4.87 -19.58
CA GLY A 668 26.60 -3.87 -18.56
C GLY A 668 26.55 -4.40 -17.13
N GLN A 669 25.54 -5.22 -16.82
CA GLN A 669 25.33 -5.85 -15.52
C GLN A 669 26.41 -6.89 -15.19
N LEU A 670 26.87 -7.64 -16.20
CA LEU A 670 27.82 -8.73 -16.02
C LEU A 670 29.28 -8.28 -16.03
N ARG A 671 29.61 -7.20 -16.74
CA ARG A 671 30.99 -6.68 -16.92
C ARG A 671 31.79 -6.49 -15.62
N PRO A 672 31.22 -6.04 -14.49
CA PRO A 672 31.98 -5.82 -13.26
C PRO A 672 32.41 -7.10 -12.52
N PHE A 673 31.95 -8.29 -12.94
CA PHE A 673 32.17 -9.53 -12.20
C PHE A 673 33.30 -10.36 -12.81
N ASP A 674 34.29 -10.74 -11.98
CA ASP A 674 35.38 -11.63 -12.39
C ASP A 674 34.87 -12.97 -12.92
N GLY A 675 35.59 -13.65 -13.82
CA GLY A 675 35.15 -14.95 -14.37
C GLY A 675 33.92 -14.89 -15.27
N VAL A 676 33.45 -13.69 -15.61
CA VAL A 676 32.52 -13.46 -16.72
C VAL A 676 33.34 -13.15 -17.96
N PHE A 677 33.07 -13.88 -19.02
CA PHE A 677 33.67 -13.71 -20.33
C PHE A 677 32.59 -13.21 -21.28
N LEU A 678 32.77 -12.01 -21.82
CA LEU A 678 31.83 -11.41 -22.76
C LEU A 678 32.28 -11.74 -24.18
N GLY A 679 31.38 -12.27 -25.00
CA GLY A 679 31.58 -12.42 -26.43
C GLY A 679 30.47 -11.70 -27.20
N ASP A 680 30.82 -10.93 -28.21
CA ASP A 680 29.85 -10.32 -29.11
C ASP A 680 29.12 -11.40 -29.92
N MET A 681 27.80 -11.43 -29.78
CA MET A 681 26.93 -12.36 -30.49
C MET A 681 27.07 -12.29 -32.02
N ALA A 682 27.50 -11.15 -32.56
CA ALA A 682 27.74 -10.95 -33.98
C ALA A 682 29.15 -11.40 -34.45
N SER A 683 30.06 -11.82 -33.56
CA SER A 683 31.45 -12.10 -33.88
C SER A 683 31.96 -13.42 -33.29
N SER A 684 32.14 -14.44 -34.13
CA SER A 684 32.76 -15.71 -33.73
C SER A 684 34.19 -15.54 -33.21
N ASP A 685 34.94 -14.57 -33.75
CA ASP A 685 36.31 -14.30 -33.30
C ASP A 685 36.34 -13.71 -31.88
N ASP A 686 35.37 -12.87 -31.54
CA ASP A 686 35.27 -12.32 -30.19
C ASP A 686 34.88 -13.40 -29.18
N ILE A 687 33.91 -14.25 -29.53
CA ILE A 687 33.53 -15.41 -28.72
C ILE A 687 34.72 -16.38 -28.55
N ARG A 688 35.50 -16.61 -29.62
CA ARG A 688 36.72 -17.43 -29.57
C ARG A 688 37.76 -16.84 -28.62
N ARG A 689 38.00 -15.53 -28.66
CA ARG A 689 38.90 -14.85 -27.71
C ARG A 689 38.42 -15.00 -26.26
N ALA A 690 37.12 -14.82 -26.01
CA ALA A 690 36.52 -14.99 -24.69
C ALA A 690 36.70 -16.42 -24.15
N LEU A 691 36.48 -17.43 -25.01
CA LEU A 691 36.71 -18.84 -24.68
C LEU A 691 38.19 -19.14 -24.40
N LEU A 692 39.12 -18.60 -25.19
CA LEU A 692 40.56 -18.77 -24.96
C LEU A 692 41.02 -18.13 -23.64
N GLN A 693 40.50 -16.95 -23.31
CA GLN A 693 40.75 -16.30 -22.02
C GLN A 693 40.30 -17.19 -20.85
N TRP A 694 39.09 -17.75 -20.96
CA TRP A 694 38.58 -18.70 -19.97
C TRP A 694 39.45 -19.95 -19.85
N LEU A 695 39.81 -20.59 -20.97
CA LEU A 695 40.67 -21.78 -20.99
C LEU A 695 42.03 -21.51 -20.34
N ALA A 696 42.62 -20.34 -20.61
CA ALA A 696 43.87 -19.91 -20.00
C ALA A 696 43.75 -19.78 -18.47
N ILE A 697 42.72 -19.10 -17.98
CA ILE A 697 42.46 -18.96 -16.53
C ILE A 697 42.22 -20.32 -15.89
N ARG A 698 41.40 -21.17 -16.51
CA ARG A 698 41.12 -22.52 -16.04
C ARG A 698 42.40 -23.35 -15.88
N LYS A 699 43.32 -23.24 -16.85
CA LYS A 699 44.63 -23.92 -16.80
C LYS A 699 45.50 -23.40 -15.64
N LEU A 700 45.48 -22.10 -15.36
CA LEU A 700 46.22 -21.49 -14.26
C LEU A 700 45.69 -21.88 -12.87
N HIS A 701 44.38 -22.09 -12.74
CA HIS A 701 43.71 -22.35 -11.46
C HIS A 701 43.26 -23.80 -11.25
N GLY A 702 43.87 -24.77 -11.95
CA GLY A 702 43.62 -26.20 -11.73
C GLY A 702 42.17 -26.62 -11.98
N GLY A 703 41.45 -25.94 -12.88
CA GLY A 703 40.05 -26.22 -13.21
C GLY A 703 39.02 -25.23 -12.64
N GLY A 704 39.41 -24.34 -11.72
CA GLY A 704 38.53 -23.32 -11.14
C GLY A 704 38.71 -21.91 -11.71
N ILE A 705 37.94 -20.96 -11.19
CA ILE A 705 38.15 -19.51 -11.34
C ILE A 705 38.24 -18.89 -9.93
N PRO A 706 38.99 -17.78 -9.74
CA PRO A 706 38.94 -17.04 -8.48
C PRO A 706 37.50 -16.79 -8.00
N PRO A 707 37.19 -17.07 -6.73
CA PRO A 707 35.85 -16.86 -6.21
C PRO A 707 35.50 -15.37 -6.23
N ARG A 708 34.30 -15.05 -6.74
CA ARG A 708 33.75 -13.69 -6.71
C ARG A 708 33.34 -13.31 -5.29
N SER A 709 33.41 -12.02 -4.95
CA SER A 709 32.78 -11.51 -3.73
C SER A 709 31.27 -11.78 -3.78
N LEU A 710 30.74 -12.48 -2.78
CA LEU A 710 29.30 -12.72 -2.66
C LEU A 710 28.55 -11.45 -2.23
N ASP A 711 29.21 -10.50 -1.60
CA ASP A 711 28.58 -9.25 -1.14
C ASP A 711 28.07 -8.40 -2.32
N SER A 712 28.83 -8.36 -3.43
CA SER A 712 28.42 -7.66 -4.64
C SER A 712 27.28 -8.35 -5.40
N VAL A 713 27.05 -9.64 -5.14
CA VAL A 713 25.95 -10.42 -5.72
C VAL A 713 24.71 -10.34 -4.83
N ARG A 714 24.88 -10.28 -3.49
CA ARG A 714 23.78 -10.27 -2.49
C ARG A 714 22.78 -9.15 -2.69
N VAL A 715 23.19 -8.02 -3.26
CA VAL A 715 22.29 -6.90 -3.64
C VAL A 715 21.23 -7.31 -4.68
N PHE A 716 21.43 -8.43 -5.38
CA PHE A 716 20.47 -9.03 -6.31
C PHE A 716 19.72 -10.22 -5.70
N SER A 717 19.87 -10.49 -4.40
CA SER A 717 19.03 -11.49 -3.73
C SER A 717 17.55 -11.05 -3.77
N ARG A 718 16.64 -12.01 -3.80
CA ARG A 718 15.19 -11.76 -3.76
C ARG A 718 14.76 -11.10 -2.45
N GLU A 719 15.46 -11.37 -1.36
CA GLU A 719 15.30 -10.68 -0.08
C GLU A 719 15.59 -9.17 -0.24
N ALA A 720 16.76 -8.81 -0.77
CA ALA A 720 17.10 -7.41 -1.03
C ALA A 720 16.13 -6.73 -2.02
N GLN A 721 15.62 -7.46 -3.02
CA GLN A 721 14.59 -6.91 -3.91
C GLN A 721 13.24 -6.72 -3.20
N ALA A 722 12.89 -7.59 -2.25
CA ALA A 722 11.68 -7.46 -1.45
C ALA A 722 11.78 -6.30 -0.45
N GLU A 723 12.94 -6.06 0.16
CA GLU A 723 13.21 -4.88 0.99
C GLU A 723 12.97 -3.58 0.21
N ARG A 724 13.51 -3.47 -1.01
CA ARG A 724 13.24 -2.33 -1.90
C ARG A 724 11.76 -2.18 -2.24
N LEU A 725 11.03 -3.29 -2.39
CA LEU A 725 9.59 -3.25 -2.58
C LEU A 725 8.89 -2.77 -1.29
N CYS A 726 9.29 -3.22 -0.10
CA CYS A 726 8.76 -2.77 1.19
C CYS A 726 8.95 -1.26 1.38
N GLU A 727 10.14 -0.73 1.08
CA GLU A 727 10.42 0.71 1.13
C GLU A 727 9.43 1.49 0.24
N MET A 728 9.20 1.01 -0.97
CA MET A 728 8.25 1.62 -1.91
C MET A 728 6.80 1.51 -1.41
N LEU A 729 6.39 0.34 -0.91
CA LEU A 729 5.05 0.17 -0.34
C LEU A 729 4.86 1.10 0.85
N ASN A 730 5.85 1.23 1.74
CA ASN A 730 5.82 2.13 2.89
C ASN A 730 5.65 3.59 2.49
N ALA A 731 6.37 4.04 1.46
CA ALA A 731 6.25 5.41 0.93
C ALA A 731 4.85 5.74 0.39
N HIS A 732 4.07 4.72 0.01
CA HIS A 732 2.73 4.91 -0.55
C HIS A 732 1.60 4.43 0.36
N ALA A 733 1.89 3.72 1.46
CA ALA A 733 0.92 3.21 2.40
C ALA A 733 0.31 4.30 3.30
N SER A 734 1.07 5.36 3.56
CA SER A 734 0.57 6.57 4.21
C SER A 734 -0.09 7.45 3.14
N PRO A 735 -1.26 8.06 3.41
CA PRO A 735 -1.84 8.98 2.45
C PRO A 735 -0.86 10.13 2.22
N ALA A 736 -0.30 10.18 1.02
CA ALA A 736 0.40 11.35 0.53
C ALA A 736 -0.52 12.56 0.72
N THR A 737 -0.01 13.58 1.39
CA THR A 737 -0.55 14.93 1.43
C THR A 737 -0.96 15.32 0.01
N ASN A 738 -2.26 15.55 -0.18
CA ASN A 738 -2.85 15.80 -1.47
C ASN A 738 -2.65 17.28 -1.84
N GLU A 739 -1.39 17.73 -1.95
CA GLU A 739 -1.03 19.11 -2.36
C GLU A 739 -1.53 19.47 -3.78
N ALA A 740 -1.93 18.48 -4.58
CA ALA A 740 -2.44 18.69 -5.93
C ALA A 740 -3.93 19.09 -5.99
N ALA A 741 -4.70 18.91 -4.92
CA ALA A 741 -6.13 19.26 -4.91
C ALA A 741 -6.40 20.73 -4.56
N GLU A 742 -5.44 21.44 -3.98
CA GLU A 742 -5.58 22.85 -3.56
C GLU A 742 -5.30 23.87 -4.68
N ARG A 743 -4.95 23.44 -5.90
CA ARG A 743 -4.74 24.35 -7.04
C ARG A 743 -5.99 24.59 -7.90
N ILE A 744 -7.14 23.95 -7.62
CA ILE A 744 -8.37 24.11 -8.41
C ILE A 744 -9.64 24.13 -7.52
N ALA A 745 -9.58 24.77 -6.36
CA ALA A 745 -10.76 25.23 -5.63
C ALA A 745 -10.54 26.71 -5.28
#